data_AF-A0A2G6FGV7-F1
#
_entry.id   AF-A0A2G6FGV7-F1
#
_cell.length_a   1.000
_cell.length_b   1.000
_cell.length_c   1.000
_cell.angle_alpha   90.00
_cell.angle_beta   90.00
_cell.angle_gamma   90.00
#
_symmetry.space_group_name_H-M   'P 1'
#
loop_
_entity.id
_entity.type
_entity.pdbx_description
1 polymer ?
#
loop_
_entity_poly.entity_id
_entity_poly.type
_entity_poly.pdbx_seq_one_letter_code
_entity_poly.pdbx_strand_id
1 'polypeptide(L)'
;MAVTDIHKKVIDAMTVMNVAIKNIRLYPSTSAIIRNTVERVHLIFQDIFKSEDSLILSEVGSNFVICGQVFTENEQRQNPQAFMFFETLLVLGLKGVSFERQIGLSELKTFLQIVSKTQLELDAAGGIQKVAEKEKLPNVLLDHKVYVVMEGDQQIVSGLRPEEMELLKRIIRTGQLSGEEKNHLRDTARNPGRLREMMDGGVSYAMSRRGAEPDEIIARDLTVLTRLLDGASDGLPEKTDSSRAMSESLLKAEDRLLAHALGRIHRNEISPELISEFIDFMPAERRAILRDELQRIRHLSPDLVPADSIGALILEEKNGDGEETKTASSAPTKEDRAACLKTGLTRLLSGDEKWLSDPVFLEMLPEYLRHLNQTGKSDKTVSFIRRMADALTLSHPEPRHRAVRTLLSVSAMLEAQKAQSLFADAAPSIMNWMRAETDPPPEYERIATVMADTVWSLNSENRIVQALPVLQVFHELAYGTQESGHTPTGAHRMSQGAAENALSRIGSDSMLSMLMERYQQGNETEKELVIEAFGGIGDTAVSWLIDILQKSRDMSERVRVLRIISDIRHPATGLLARKIREGGPWFYLRNLILALGKIGSPADLHALIPLMNHEDIRVQREALNSIYLIGGEKRGDLLLSAMPHADERLKISMIDMLGALKHRPAVAVLTEMLASKSLFSSRLSEKLQNNVCAALGRIGDPAAVPVLRAVAEQKRLLSLHAYSDNVKETAAAAIDAISSAETRPAAAPAAKPRLQPLSLSPVKSPATVEKDNVPTAAELLDSIRRHIKLGNTNAVMSARERLRTVHTEARAELQAADEMISRVQRTPDREDAVPKDHMGLWPDLYEALSPEEANALYYAMEEQSFSDDETICRQGERSSRLYFVLKGSLKLIFHQGEQENLIRTLSQGDVVGEDTFFSVSVCTTSLIALSAVETTYLDKEVLDRWKTQFPALEAKLHDYCLGLERVQDVLRKKGMDRRLQGRFPITGEVKAQLMRPAGGGSGRFFKGYMENISAGGLSFGISSPNRKNISLLLGRQLELSLMLPMPIAKKIIPSTTIPFTVQQFQLRQLGGVIGVSHRGDNRYMVHVQFVQDLSRLTGNADAEGPPE
;
A
#
# COMPACT_ATOMS: atom_id res chain seq x y z
N MET A 1 -24.80 -22.69 -34.72
CA MET A 1 -26.07 -22.07 -34.28
C MET A 1 -26.55 -22.61 -32.93
N ALA A 2 -26.43 -23.91 -32.61
CA ALA A 2 -26.85 -24.45 -31.30
C ALA A 2 -25.99 -23.98 -30.10
N VAL A 3 -24.66 -23.92 -30.25
CA VAL A 3 -23.74 -23.56 -29.15
C VAL A 3 -23.92 -22.09 -28.68
N THR A 4 -24.27 -21.18 -29.58
CA THR A 4 -24.45 -19.75 -29.29
C THR A 4 -25.74 -19.45 -28.50
N ASP A 5 -26.72 -20.36 -28.53
CA ASP A 5 -27.98 -20.22 -27.79
C ASP A 5 -27.82 -20.63 -26.30
N ILE A 6 -26.98 -21.63 -26.03
CA ILE A 6 -26.73 -22.13 -24.67
C ILE A 6 -25.93 -21.12 -23.86
N HIS A 7 -24.86 -20.54 -24.42
CA HIS A 7 -24.05 -19.50 -23.76
C HIS A 7 -24.91 -18.34 -23.24
N LYS A 8 -25.85 -17.88 -24.07
CA LYS A 8 -26.79 -16.82 -23.71
C LYS A 8 -27.76 -17.24 -22.59
N LYS A 9 -28.31 -18.45 -22.65
CA LYS A 9 -29.19 -18.98 -21.58
C LYS A 9 -28.47 -19.11 -20.24
N VAL A 10 -27.18 -19.46 -20.26
CA VAL A 10 -26.38 -19.52 -19.03
C VAL A 10 -26.12 -18.12 -18.47
N ILE A 11 -25.85 -17.12 -19.32
CA ILE A 11 -25.76 -15.70 -18.90
C ILE A 11 -27.08 -15.22 -18.27
N ASP A 12 -28.23 -15.59 -18.85
CA ASP A 12 -29.55 -15.29 -18.28
C ASP A 12 -29.74 -15.97 -16.91
N ALA A 13 -29.33 -17.25 -16.78
CA ALA A 13 -29.37 -17.96 -15.50
C ALA A 13 -28.52 -17.26 -14.43
N MET A 14 -27.28 -16.88 -14.75
CA MET A 14 -26.38 -16.16 -13.86
C MET A 14 -26.97 -14.81 -13.40
N THR A 15 -27.60 -14.08 -14.32
CA THR A 15 -28.30 -12.84 -14.00
C THR A 15 -29.40 -13.05 -12.97
N VAL A 16 -30.25 -14.06 -13.17
CA VAL A 16 -31.35 -14.36 -12.24
C VAL A 16 -30.82 -14.92 -10.91
N MET A 17 -29.73 -15.69 -10.91
CA MET A 17 -29.06 -16.17 -9.69
C MET A 17 -28.51 -15.01 -8.85
N ASN A 18 -27.93 -13.98 -9.47
CA ASN A 18 -27.50 -12.78 -8.74
C ASN A 18 -28.69 -12.08 -8.05
N VAL A 19 -29.82 -11.99 -8.74
CA VAL A 19 -31.05 -11.44 -8.17
C VAL A 19 -31.56 -12.31 -7.02
N ALA A 20 -31.49 -13.64 -7.14
CA ALA A 20 -31.86 -14.57 -6.08
C ALA A 20 -31.00 -14.37 -4.82
N ILE A 21 -29.67 -14.23 -4.97
CA ILE A 21 -28.75 -13.95 -3.85
C ILE A 21 -29.13 -12.65 -3.13
N LYS A 22 -29.37 -11.56 -3.89
CA LYS A 22 -29.81 -10.28 -3.31
C LYS A 22 -31.13 -10.43 -2.55
N ASN A 23 -32.10 -11.14 -3.13
CA ASN A 23 -33.39 -11.38 -2.49
C ASN A 23 -33.26 -12.23 -1.22
N ILE A 24 -32.37 -13.24 -1.20
CA ILE A 24 -32.12 -14.05 0.00
C ILE A 24 -31.53 -13.21 1.14
N ARG A 25 -30.68 -12.21 0.83
CA ARG A 25 -30.12 -11.29 1.82
C ARG A 25 -31.14 -10.28 2.35
N LEU A 26 -32.09 -9.86 1.53
CA LEU A 26 -33.03 -8.77 1.85
C LEU A 26 -34.34 -9.25 2.48
N TYR A 27 -34.74 -10.50 2.23
CA TYR A 27 -36.05 -11.01 2.65
C TYR A 27 -35.93 -12.30 3.48
N PRO A 28 -36.88 -12.58 4.39
CA PRO A 28 -36.91 -13.83 5.14
C PRO A 28 -36.98 -15.05 4.21
N SER A 29 -36.36 -16.17 4.60
CA SER A 29 -36.22 -17.40 3.79
C SER A 29 -37.55 -18.07 3.36
N THR A 30 -38.68 -17.64 3.93
CA THR A 30 -40.06 -18.03 3.62
C THR A 30 -40.76 -17.12 2.61
N SER A 31 -40.13 -16.02 2.17
CA SER A 31 -40.73 -15.04 1.26
C SER A 31 -41.07 -15.65 -0.11
N ALA A 32 -42.25 -15.31 -0.61
CA ALA A 32 -42.68 -15.66 -1.97
C ALA A 32 -41.73 -15.11 -3.05
N ILE A 33 -41.06 -13.97 -2.78
CA ILE A 33 -40.09 -13.35 -3.70
C ILE A 33 -38.88 -14.28 -3.92
N ILE A 34 -38.35 -14.88 -2.84
CA ILE A 34 -37.23 -15.83 -2.93
C ILE A 34 -37.67 -17.08 -3.68
N ARG A 35 -38.81 -17.66 -3.31
CA ARG A 35 -39.36 -18.87 -3.95
C ARG A 35 -39.52 -18.66 -5.45
N ASN A 36 -40.20 -17.60 -5.87
CA ASN A 36 -40.45 -17.31 -7.28
C ASN A 36 -39.15 -17.06 -8.06
N THR A 37 -38.14 -16.44 -7.44
CA THR A 37 -36.85 -16.18 -8.09
C THR A 37 -36.04 -17.46 -8.27
N VAL A 38 -36.00 -18.34 -7.25
CA VAL A 38 -35.33 -19.64 -7.35
C VAL A 38 -36.02 -20.55 -8.36
N GLU A 39 -37.36 -20.56 -8.39
CA GLU A 39 -38.14 -21.29 -9.41
C GLU A 39 -37.80 -20.83 -10.83
N ARG A 40 -37.61 -19.52 -11.03
CA ARG A 40 -37.18 -18.98 -12.32
C ARG A 40 -35.78 -19.45 -12.73
N VAL A 41 -34.81 -19.50 -11.81
CA VAL A 41 -33.48 -20.05 -12.11
C VAL A 41 -33.60 -21.52 -12.51
N HIS A 42 -34.37 -22.31 -11.76
CA HIS A 42 -34.54 -23.73 -12.03
C HIS A 42 -35.19 -24.00 -13.40
N LEU A 43 -36.17 -23.18 -13.82
CA LEU A 43 -36.76 -23.28 -15.16
C LEU A 43 -35.74 -23.01 -16.28
N ILE A 44 -34.83 -22.07 -16.09
CA ILE A 44 -33.75 -21.80 -17.06
C ILE A 44 -32.78 -22.99 -17.10
N PHE A 45 -32.42 -23.56 -15.95
CA PHE A 45 -31.60 -24.77 -15.86
C PHE A 45 -32.24 -25.94 -16.60
N GLN A 46 -33.54 -26.19 -16.39
CA GLN A 46 -34.27 -27.24 -17.12
C GLN A 46 -34.26 -27.05 -18.63
N ASP A 47 -34.24 -25.81 -19.12
CA ASP A 47 -34.13 -25.54 -20.56
C ASP A 47 -32.72 -25.79 -21.09
N ILE A 48 -31.67 -25.42 -20.33
CA ILE A 48 -30.27 -25.70 -20.66
C ILE A 48 -30.02 -27.22 -20.71
N PHE A 49 -30.54 -27.95 -19.72
CA PHE A 49 -30.34 -29.41 -19.61
C PHE A 49 -31.15 -30.25 -20.62
N LYS A 50 -31.88 -29.62 -21.55
CA LYS A 50 -32.42 -30.31 -22.73
C LYS A 50 -31.32 -30.63 -23.75
N SER A 51 -30.24 -29.85 -23.76
CA SER A 51 -29.13 -29.95 -24.72
C SER A 51 -27.77 -30.25 -24.10
N GLU A 52 -27.57 -29.94 -22.81
CA GLU A 52 -26.31 -30.15 -22.09
C GLU A 52 -26.51 -31.07 -20.89
N ASP A 53 -25.50 -31.88 -20.56
CA ASP A 53 -25.55 -32.75 -19.37
C ASP A 53 -25.19 -32.01 -18.08
N SER A 54 -24.40 -30.94 -18.19
CA SER A 54 -24.00 -30.09 -17.07
C SER A 54 -23.84 -28.62 -17.49
N LEU A 55 -23.96 -27.71 -16.52
CA LEU A 55 -23.71 -26.28 -16.67
C LEU A 55 -22.45 -25.93 -15.90
N ILE A 56 -21.40 -25.49 -16.60
CA ILE A 56 -20.08 -25.25 -16.02
C ILE A 56 -19.74 -23.77 -16.09
N LEU A 57 -19.34 -23.20 -14.95
CA LEU A 57 -18.80 -21.85 -14.81
C LEU A 57 -17.40 -21.96 -14.21
N SER A 58 -16.36 -21.47 -14.88
CA SER A 58 -14.99 -21.58 -14.38
C SER A 58 -14.07 -20.43 -14.79
N GLU A 59 -13.08 -20.13 -13.95
CA GLU A 59 -11.98 -19.23 -14.25
C GLU A 59 -10.81 -20.05 -14.82
N VAL A 60 -10.34 -19.69 -16.02
CA VAL A 60 -9.19 -20.30 -16.69
C VAL A 60 -8.19 -19.22 -17.05
N GLY A 61 -7.06 -19.18 -16.33
CA GLY A 61 -6.07 -18.11 -16.47
C GLY A 61 -6.66 -16.77 -16.00
N SER A 62 -6.73 -15.79 -16.90
CA SER A 62 -7.41 -14.50 -16.69
C SER A 62 -8.82 -14.43 -17.31
N ASN A 63 -9.29 -15.53 -17.91
CA ASN A 63 -10.53 -15.56 -18.66
C ASN A 63 -11.63 -16.27 -17.87
N PHE A 64 -12.85 -15.73 -17.95
CA PHE A 64 -14.05 -16.38 -17.43
C PHE A 64 -14.64 -17.27 -18.52
N VAL A 65 -15.01 -18.50 -18.17
CA VAL A 65 -15.48 -19.53 -19.10
C VAL A 65 -16.87 -20.00 -18.67
N ILE A 66 -17.78 -20.06 -19.63
CA ILE A 66 -19.15 -20.53 -19.51
C ILE A 66 -19.32 -21.71 -20.48
N CYS A 67 -19.54 -22.91 -19.95
CA CYS A 67 -19.69 -24.16 -20.72
C CYS A 67 -18.63 -24.32 -21.84
N GLY A 68 -17.37 -24.01 -21.53
CA GLY A 68 -16.25 -24.11 -22.47
C GLY A 68 -16.06 -22.90 -23.40
N GLN A 69 -16.93 -21.88 -23.36
CA GLN A 69 -16.80 -20.64 -24.13
C GLN A 69 -16.34 -19.48 -23.26
N VAL A 70 -15.45 -18.63 -23.79
CA VAL A 70 -14.98 -17.44 -23.07
C VAL A 70 -16.13 -16.43 -22.93
N PHE A 71 -16.42 -16.03 -21.71
CA PHE A 71 -17.29 -14.90 -21.40
C PHE A 71 -16.49 -13.61 -21.59
N THR A 72 -16.56 -13.06 -22.80
CA THR A 72 -15.69 -11.97 -23.25
C THR A 72 -15.93 -10.66 -22.49
N GLU A 73 -14.94 -9.76 -22.45
CA GLU A 73 -15.10 -8.44 -21.80
C GLU A 73 -16.32 -7.66 -22.31
N ASN A 74 -16.64 -7.76 -23.60
CA ASN A 74 -17.81 -7.09 -24.18
C ASN A 74 -19.11 -7.68 -23.63
N GLU A 75 -19.21 -9.00 -23.52
CA GLU A 75 -20.38 -9.67 -22.94
C GLU A 75 -20.52 -9.38 -21.45
N GLN A 76 -19.41 -9.26 -20.71
CA GLN A 76 -19.40 -8.85 -19.31
C GLN A 76 -19.95 -7.43 -19.13
N ARG A 77 -19.52 -6.47 -19.98
CA ARG A 77 -20.03 -5.09 -19.96
C ARG A 77 -21.52 -5.02 -20.32
N GLN A 78 -21.98 -5.87 -21.23
CA GLN A 78 -23.39 -5.95 -21.62
C GLN A 78 -24.26 -6.64 -20.55
N ASN A 79 -23.69 -7.54 -19.77
CA ASN A 79 -24.40 -8.34 -18.77
C ASN A 79 -23.77 -8.22 -17.37
N PRO A 80 -23.78 -7.01 -16.76
CA PRO A 80 -23.06 -6.75 -15.50
C PRO A 80 -23.61 -7.58 -14.33
N GLN A 81 -24.91 -7.94 -14.34
CA GLN A 81 -25.49 -8.77 -13.28
C GLN A 81 -25.03 -10.22 -13.35
N ALA A 82 -24.82 -10.77 -14.56
CA ALA A 82 -24.23 -12.09 -14.74
C ALA A 82 -22.77 -12.07 -14.28
N PHE A 83 -22.02 -11.03 -14.66
CA PHE A 83 -20.64 -10.86 -14.22
C PHE A 83 -20.51 -10.77 -12.69
N MET A 84 -21.39 -9.99 -12.03
CA MET A 84 -21.44 -9.91 -10.56
C MET A 84 -21.69 -11.26 -9.87
N PHE A 85 -22.51 -12.14 -10.46
CA PHE A 85 -22.69 -13.49 -9.92
C PHE A 85 -21.37 -14.25 -9.94
N PHE A 86 -20.65 -14.18 -11.06
CA PHE A 86 -19.34 -14.82 -11.21
C PHE A 86 -18.32 -14.25 -10.23
N GLU A 87 -18.24 -12.92 -10.09
CA GLU A 87 -17.38 -12.26 -9.10
C GLU A 87 -17.73 -12.69 -7.66
N THR A 88 -19.01 -12.93 -7.38
CA THR A 88 -19.44 -13.43 -6.06
C THR A 88 -18.84 -14.81 -5.78
N LEU A 89 -18.80 -15.71 -6.76
CA LEU A 89 -18.15 -17.02 -6.60
C LEU A 89 -16.66 -16.87 -6.28
N LEU A 90 -15.95 -16.01 -7.01
CA LEU A 90 -14.52 -15.75 -6.81
C LEU A 90 -14.22 -15.14 -5.44
N VAL A 91 -15.05 -14.21 -4.97
CA VAL A 91 -14.93 -13.60 -3.64
C VAL A 91 -15.07 -14.65 -2.55
N LEU A 92 -15.90 -15.67 -2.77
CA LEU A 92 -16.08 -16.80 -1.85
C LEU A 92 -15.00 -17.89 -1.99
N GLY A 93 -13.98 -17.65 -2.81
CA GLY A 93 -12.87 -18.57 -3.04
C GLY A 93 -13.17 -19.69 -4.04
N LEU A 94 -14.30 -19.63 -4.77
CA LEU A 94 -14.66 -20.59 -5.81
C LEU A 94 -14.13 -20.12 -7.18
N LYS A 95 -13.22 -20.89 -7.76
CA LYS A 95 -12.71 -20.76 -9.13
C LYS A 95 -13.63 -21.41 -10.16
N GLY A 96 -14.58 -22.23 -9.73
CA GLY A 96 -15.64 -22.71 -10.61
C GLY A 96 -16.78 -23.41 -9.88
N VAL A 97 -17.91 -23.55 -10.57
CA VAL A 97 -19.06 -24.33 -10.14
C VAL A 97 -19.64 -25.08 -11.34
N SER A 98 -20.00 -26.34 -11.13
CA SER A 98 -20.73 -27.14 -12.11
C SER A 98 -22.06 -27.58 -11.52
N PHE A 99 -23.13 -27.49 -12.32
CA PHE A 99 -24.46 -27.98 -11.96
C PHE A 99 -24.83 -29.14 -12.86
N GLU A 100 -25.18 -30.28 -12.27
CA GLU A 100 -25.58 -31.47 -12.99
C GLU A 100 -27.08 -31.47 -13.29
N ARG A 101 -27.47 -32.15 -14.39
CA ARG A 101 -28.85 -32.22 -14.88
C ARG A 101 -29.91 -32.61 -13.84
N GLN A 102 -29.54 -33.35 -12.81
CA GLN A 102 -30.44 -33.85 -11.77
C GLN A 102 -30.69 -32.85 -10.63
N ILE A 103 -30.13 -31.64 -10.68
CA ILE A 103 -30.28 -30.64 -9.63
C ILE A 103 -31.75 -30.27 -9.36
N GLY A 104 -32.17 -30.39 -8.09
CA GLY A 104 -33.52 -30.06 -7.65
C GLY A 104 -33.70 -28.60 -7.19
N LEU A 105 -34.95 -28.15 -7.07
CA LEU A 105 -35.31 -26.82 -6.54
C LEU A 105 -34.77 -26.56 -5.12
N SER A 106 -34.89 -27.56 -4.24
CA SER A 106 -34.41 -27.46 -2.86
C SER A 106 -32.89 -27.33 -2.81
N GLU A 107 -32.18 -28.11 -3.63
CA GLU A 107 -30.73 -28.12 -3.73
C GLU A 107 -30.20 -26.80 -4.28
N LEU A 108 -30.80 -26.29 -5.36
CA LEU A 108 -30.49 -24.98 -5.92
C LEU A 108 -30.74 -23.85 -4.92
N LYS A 109 -31.83 -23.92 -4.15
CA LYS A 109 -32.11 -22.96 -3.08
C LYS A 109 -31.00 -23.00 -2.03
N THR A 110 -30.61 -24.18 -1.56
CA THR A 110 -29.56 -24.35 -0.56
C THR A 110 -28.22 -23.82 -1.07
N PHE A 111 -27.86 -24.11 -2.32
CA PHE A 111 -26.66 -23.55 -2.94
C PHE A 111 -26.68 -22.02 -2.95
N LEU A 112 -27.77 -21.40 -3.43
CA LEU A 112 -27.90 -19.94 -3.46
C LEU A 112 -27.90 -19.32 -2.06
N GLN A 113 -28.39 -20.03 -1.04
CA GLN A 113 -28.29 -19.63 0.36
C GLN A 113 -26.85 -19.67 0.86
N ILE A 114 -26.08 -20.69 0.52
CA ILE A 114 -24.65 -20.78 0.86
C ILE A 114 -23.88 -19.63 0.21
N VAL A 115 -24.08 -19.39 -1.09
CA VAL A 115 -23.43 -18.30 -1.83
C VAL A 115 -23.89 -16.92 -1.35
N SER A 116 -25.06 -16.82 -0.71
CA SER A 116 -25.53 -15.56 -0.12
C SER A 116 -24.86 -15.19 1.20
N LYS A 117 -24.20 -16.13 1.88
CA LYS A 117 -23.49 -15.87 3.15
C LYS A 117 -22.29 -14.95 2.96
N THR A 118 -21.86 -14.31 4.04
CA THR A 118 -20.62 -13.51 4.04
C THR A 118 -19.39 -14.43 4.16
N GLN A 119 -18.23 -13.93 3.75
CA GLN A 119 -16.97 -14.68 3.89
C GLN A 119 -16.71 -15.07 5.36
N LEU A 120 -17.02 -14.17 6.30
CA LEU A 120 -16.87 -14.40 7.73
C LEU A 120 -17.74 -15.58 8.23
N GLU A 121 -19.00 -15.65 7.80
CA GLU A 121 -19.91 -16.75 8.16
C GLU A 121 -19.43 -18.11 7.62
N LEU A 122 -18.83 -18.10 6.44
CA LEU A 122 -18.28 -19.30 5.81
C LEU A 122 -16.96 -19.71 6.46
N ASP A 123 -16.06 -18.78 6.74
CA ASP A 123 -14.79 -19.03 7.43
C ASP A 123 -15.01 -19.58 8.84
N ALA A 124 -15.98 -19.02 9.58
CA ALA A 124 -16.39 -19.54 10.89
C ALA A 124 -16.96 -20.97 10.81
N ALA A 125 -17.56 -21.33 9.67
CA ALA A 125 -18.07 -22.67 9.39
C ALA A 125 -17.03 -23.60 8.72
N GLY A 126 -15.78 -23.14 8.55
CA GLY A 126 -14.66 -23.91 8.02
C GLY A 126 -14.45 -23.83 6.50
N GLY A 127 -15.00 -22.82 5.85
CA GLY A 127 -14.90 -22.54 4.41
C GLY A 127 -16.12 -23.02 3.61
N ILE A 128 -16.31 -22.47 2.41
CA ILE A 128 -17.48 -22.76 1.56
C ILE A 128 -17.55 -24.23 1.17
N GLN A 129 -16.42 -24.89 0.94
CA GLN A 129 -16.37 -26.32 0.60
C GLN A 129 -16.94 -27.17 1.73
N LYS A 130 -16.54 -26.93 2.99
CA LYS A 130 -17.07 -27.68 4.15
C LYS A 130 -18.55 -27.41 4.40
N VAL A 131 -19.01 -26.19 4.17
CA VAL A 131 -20.43 -25.84 4.29
C VAL A 131 -21.25 -26.58 3.23
N ALA A 132 -20.78 -26.63 1.99
CA ALA A 132 -21.43 -27.37 0.91
C ALA A 132 -21.45 -28.89 1.16
N GLU A 133 -20.35 -29.46 1.67
CA GLU A 133 -20.27 -30.87 2.07
C GLU A 133 -21.28 -31.20 3.18
N LYS A 134 -21.40 -30.32 4.19
CA LYS A 134 -22.34 -30.49 5.31
C LYS A 134 -23.81 -30.45 4.85
N GLU A 135 -24.13 -29.56 3.93
CA GLU A 135 -25.48 -29.38 3.38
C GLU A 135 -25.83 -30.44 2.30
N LYS A 136 -24.87 -31.29 1.92
CA LYS A 136 -25.03 -32.42 0.98
C LYS A 136 -25.67 -32.00 -0.35
N LEU A 137 -24.89 -31.34 -1.21
CA LEU A 137 -25.28 -30.96 -2.58
C LEU A 137 -24.73 -31.96 -3.62
N PRO A 138 -25.42 -33.09 -3.91
CA PRO A 138 -24.90 -34.13 -4.81
C PRO A 138 -24.75 -33.71 -6.29
N ASN A 139 -25.50 -32.69 -6.74
CA ASN A 139 -25.55 -32.23 -8.12
C ASN A 139 -24.91 -30.84 -8.31
N VAL A 140 -24.18 -30.36 -7.29
CA VAL A 140 -23.42 -29.11 -7.36
C VAL A 140 -21.97 -29.39 -7.03
N LEU A 141 -21.08 -29.25 -8.02
CA LEU A 141 -19.66 -29.49 -7.87
C LEU A 141 -18.91 -28.16 -7.76
N LEU A 142 -18.23 -27.95 -6.64
CA LEU A 142 -17.42 -26.75 -6.39
C LEU A 142 -15.97 -27.00 -6.80
N ASP A 143 -15.35 -26.06 -7.52
CA ASP A 143 -13.96 -26.09 -7.96
C ASP A 143 -13.53 -27.35 -8.75
N HIS A 144 -14.49 -28.06 -9.33
CA HIS A 144 -14.22 -29.18 -10.20
C HIS A 144 -13.66 -28.68 -11.53
N LYS A 145 -12.34 -28.78 -11.71
CA LYS A 145 -11.66 -28.29 -12.92
C LYS A 145 -11.82 -29.27 -14.07
N VAL A 146 -12.58 -28.88 -15.10
CA VAL A 146 -12.41 -29.42 -16.46
C VAL A 146 -11.37 -28.54 -17.15
N TYR A 147 -10.19 -29.09 -17.42
CA TYR A 147 -9.14 -28.38 -18.16
C TYR A 147 -9.49 -28.34 -19.65
N VAL A 148 -9.79 -27.16 -20.19
CA VAL A 148 -9.86 -26.91 -21.63
C VAL A 148 -8.72 -25.97 -21.99
N VAL A 149 -7.71 -26.47 -22.71
CA VAL A 149 -6.67 -25.63 -23.31
C VAL A 149 -7.18 -25.18 -24.68
N MET A 150 -7.14 -23.86 -24.95
CA MET A 150 -7.38 -23.30 -26.27
C MET A 150 -6.14 -22.51 -26.69
N GLU A 151 -5.35 -23.07 -27.61
CA GLU A 151 -4.71 -22.32 -28.69
C GLU A 151 -4.21 -23.26 -29.79
N GLY A 152 -4.72 -23.07 -31.03
CA GLY A 152 -4.32 -23.77 -32.25
C GLY A 152 -5.00 -25.12 -32.50
N ASP A 153 -6.17 -25.12 -33.16
CA ASP A 153 -6.91 -26.25 -33.80
C ASP A 153 -6.99 -27.64 -33.14
N GLN A 154 -6.49 -27.83 -31.92
CA GLN A 154 -6.57 -29.07 -31.17
C GLN A 154 -7.08 -28.83 -29.76
N GLN A 155 -8.30 -29.32 -29.52
CA GLN A 155 -8.86 -29.48 -28.19
C GLN A 155 -8.26 -30.72 -27.54
N ILE A 156 -7.65 -30.60 -26.35
CA ILE A 156 -7.39 -31.75 -25.49
C ILE A 156 -7.99 -31.46 -24.11
N VAL A 157 -9.06 -32.19 -23.79
CA VAL A 157 -9.70 -32.25 -22.49
C VAL A 157 -8.90 -33.24 -21.63
N SER A 158 -8.41 -32.84 -20.45
CA SER A 158 -7.80 -33.80 -19.51
C SER A 158 -8.81 -34.17 -18.42
N GLY A 159 -9.06 -35.47 -18.26
CA GLY A 159 -10.00 -36.06 -17.29
C GLY A 159 -9.40 -36.31 -15.90
N LEU A 160 -8.29 -35.64 -15.56
CA LEU A 160 -7.56 -35.86 -14.30
C LEU A 160 -8.26 -35.21 -13.11
N ARG A 161 -8.27 -35.91 -11.97
CA ARG A 161 -8.76 -35.36 -10.69
C ARG A 161 -7.81 -34.27 -10.17
N PRO A 162 -8.27 -33.27 -9.40
CA PRO A 162 -7.42 -32.22 -8.84
C PRO A 162 -6.23 -32.76 -8.01
N GLU A 163 -6.44 -33.83 -7.26
CA GLU A 163 -5.41 -34.51 -6.48
C GLU A 163 -4.31 -35.13 -7.36
N GLU A 164 -4.70 -35.73 -8.49
CA GLU A 164 -3.77 -36.34 -9.46
C GLU A 164 -2.96 -35.27 -10.18
N MET A 165 -3.60 -34.13 -10.49
CA MET A 165 -2.93 -32.98 -11.09
C MET A 165 -1.94 -32.32 -10.12
N GLU A 166 -2.29 -32.15 -8.84
CA GLU A 166 -1.34 -31.64 -7.85
C GLU A 166 -0.22 -32.63 -7.55
N LEU A 167 -0.52 -33.93 -7.54
CA LEU A 167 0.48 -34.99 -7.49
C LEU A 167 1.47 -34.86 -8.67
N LEU A 168 0.97 -34.75 -9.91
CA LEU A 168 1.80 -34.57 -11.10
C LEU A 168 2.66 -33.31 -11.02
N LYS A 169 2.08 -32.15 -10.69
CA LYS A 169 2.83 -30.89 -10.57
C LYS A 169 3.93 -30.98 -9.52
N ARG A 170 3.63 -31.60 -8.38
CA ARG A 170 4.61 -31.79 -7.31
C ARG A 170 5.72 -32.72 -7.76
N ILE A 171 5.40 -33.87 -8.33
CA ILE A 171 6.39 -34.84 -8.82
C ILE A 171 7.29 -34.21 -9.89
N ILE A 172 6.72 -33.46 -10.83
CA ILE A 172 7.47 -32.76 -11.87
C ILE A 172 8.45 -31.76 -11.25
N ARG A 173 8.06 -31.07 -10.17
CA ARG A 173 8.91 -30.09 -9.46
C ARG A 173 9.97 -30.74 -8.56
N THR A 174 9.63 -31.82 -7.85
CA THR A 174 10.49 -32.41 -6.81
C THR A 174 11.29 -33.60 -7.30
N GLY A 175 10.84 -34.29 -8.35
CA GLY A 175 11.39 -35.56 -8.83
C GLY A 175 11.26 -36.71 -7.82
N GLN A 176 10.45 -36.56 -6.77
CA GLN A 176 10.37 -37.50 -5.66
C GLN A 176 8.94 -38.02 -5.45
N LEU A 177 8.84 -39.30 -5.08
CA LEU A 177 7.61 -40.01 -4.75
C LEU A 177 7.73 -40.66 -3.38
N SER A 178 6.68 -40.55 -2.55
CA SER A 178 6.53 -41.35 -1.33
C SER A 178 6.22 -42.82 -1.66
N GLY A 179 6.33 -43.70 -0.66
CA GLY A 179 6.04 -45.12 -0.82
C GLY A 179 4.60 -45.41 -1.23
N GLU A 180 3.63 -44.66 -0.68
CA GLU A 180 2.21 -44.79 -1.03
C GLU A 180 1.92 -44.30 -2.45
N GLU A 181 2.56 -43.20 -2.88
CA GLU A 181 2.39 -42.65 -4.23
C GLU A 181 3.02 -43.54 -5.30
N LYS A 182 4.13 -44.22 -5.01
CA LYS A 182 4.68 -45.24 -5.91
C LYS A 182 3.70 -46.39 -6.13
N ASN A 183 3.02 -46.84 -5.07
CA ASN A 183 2.01 -47.88 -5.18
C ASN A 183 0.78 -47.39 -5.95
N HIS A 184 0.34 -46.16 -5.68
CA HIS A 184 -0.78 -45.55 -6.39
C HIS A 184 -0.50 -45.41 -7.89
N LEU A 185 0.68 -44.90 -8.27
CA LEU A 185 1.10 -44.81 -9.66
C LEU A 185 1.20 -46.18 -10.32
N ARG A 186 1.69 -47.19 -9.60
CA ARG A 186 1.78 -48.57 -10.10
C ARG A 186 0.39 -49.17 -10.34
N ASP A 187 -0.58 -48.89 -9.47
CA ASP A 187 -1.97 -49.30 -9.69
C ASP A 187 -2.60 -48.56 -10.87
N THR A 188 -2.30 -47.27 -11.04
CA THR A 188 -2.76 -46.49 -12.20
C THR A 188 -2.14 -46.99 -13.51
N ALA A 189 -0.86 -47.37 -13.49
CA ALA A 189 -0.14 -47.91 -14.64
C ALA A 189 -0.66 -49.29 -15.10
N ARG A 190 -1.49 -49.98 -14.30
CA ARG A 190 -2.20 -51.20 -14.74
C ARG A 190 -3.29 -50.94 -15.78
N ASN A 191 -3.69 -49.68 -15.96
CA ASN A 191 -4.67 -49.29 -16.96
C ASN A 191 -3.99 -48.34 -17.96
N PRO A 192 -3.65 -48.81 -19.18
CA PRO A 192 -2.99 -47.99 -20.19
C PRO A 192 -3.72 -46.67 -20.51
N GLY A 193 -5.06 -46.67 -20.47
CA GLY A 193 -5.88 -45.47 -20.68
C GLY A 193 -5.70 -44.43 -19.58
N ARG A 194 -5.64 -44.86 -18.31
CA ARG A 194 -5.36 -43.94 -17.19
C ARG A 194 -3.92 -43.43 -17.19
N LEU A 195 -2.97 -44.29 -17.56
CA LEU A 195 -1.57 -43.88 -17.72
C LEU A 195 -1.43 -42.81 -18.82
N ARG A 196 -2.15 -42.99 -19.93
CA ARG A 196 -2.26 -41.98 -21.01
C ARG A 196 -2.80 -40.65 -20.49
N GLU A 197 -3.88 -40.66 -19.71
CA GLU A 197 -4.45 -39.44 -19.13
C GLU A 197 -3.45 -38.70 -18.23
N MET A 198 -2.69 -39.42 -17.40
CA MET A 198 -1.63 -38.83 -16.58
C MET A 198 -0.52 -38.25 -17.43
N MET A 199 -0.11 -38.95 -18.49
CA MET A 199 0.93 -38.49 -19.39
C MET A 199 0.49 -37.25 -20.17
N ASP A 200 -0.73 -37.27 -20.73
CA ASP A 200 -1.33 -36.14 -21.44
C ASP A 200 -1.47 -34.91 -20.53
N GLY A 201 -1.88 -35.10 -19.27
CA GLY A 201 -1.96 -34.02 -18.28
C GLY A 201 -0.60 -33.42 -17.95
N GLY A 202 0.43 -34.27 -17.78
CA GLY A 202 1.79 -33.83 -17.51
C GLY A 202 2.45 -33.12 -18.70
N VAL A 203 2.28 -33.64 -19.91
CA VAL A 203 2.74 -32.98 -21.16
C VAL A 203 2.02 -31.65 -21.34
N SER A 204 0.69 -31.60 -21.16
CA SER A 204 -0.08 -30.35 -21.26
C SER A 204 0.36 -29.32 -20.22
N TYR A 205 0.60 -29.74 -18.98
CA TYR A 205 1.13 -28.87 -17.94
C TYR A 205 2.53 -28.35 -18.29
N ALA A 206 3.39 -29.19 -18.86
CA ALA A 206 4.71 -28.77 -19.35
C ALA A 206 4.58 -27.73 -20.48
N MET A 207 3.72 -27.98 -21.47
CA MET A 207 3.50 -27.06 -22.60
C MET A 207 2.86 -25.74 -22.17
N SER A 208 1.97 -25.75 -21.17
CA SER A 208 1.31 -24.52 -20.67
C SER A 208 2.27 -23.49 -20.06
N ARG A 209 3.48 -23.90 -19.71
CA ARG A 209 4.53 -23.05 -19.12
C ARG A 209 5.49 -22.48 -20.17
N ARG A 210 5.28 -22.81 -21.44
CA ARG A 210 6.07 -22.29 -22.55
C ARG A 210 5.96 -20.78 -22.63
N GLY A 211 7.09 -20.09 -22.83
CA GLY A 211 7.18 -18.63 -22.85
C GLY A 211 7.25 -17.97 -21.48
N ALA A 212 6.88 -18.68 -20.41
CA ALA A 212 7.09 -18.25 -19.03
C ALA A 212 8.36 -18.89 -18.40
N GLU A 213 8.71 -20.10 -18.82
CA GLU A 213 9.88 -20.86 -18.33
C GLU A 213 10.84 -21.19 -19.50
N PRO A 214 12.16 -21.26 -19.25
CA PRO A 214 13.13 -21.73 -20.25
C PRO A 214 12.84 -23.16 -20.73
N ASP A 215 13.08 -23.40 -22.02
CA ASP A 215 12.88 -24.70 -22.67
C ASP A 215 13.64 -25.83 -21.93
N GLU A 216 14.78 -25.53 -21.30
CA GLU A 216 15.55 -26.49 -20.50
C GLU A 216 14.81 -27.00 -19.27
N ILE A 217 14.05 -26.13 -18.58
CA ILE A 217 13.28 -26.50 -17.40
C ILE A 217 12.10 -27.38 -17.81
N ILE A 218 11.40 -26.99 -18.88
CA ILE A 218 10.27 -27.74 -19.41
C ILE A 218 10.73 -29.12 -19.90
N ALA A 219 11.87 -29.19 -20.59
CA ALA A 219 12.44 -30.46 -21.06
C ALA A 219 12.92 -31.37 -19.91
N ARG A 220 13.50 -30.80 -18.84
CA ARG A 220 13.84 -31.56 -17.62
C ARG A 220 12.58 -32.14 -16.97
N ASP A 221 11.52 -31.35 -16.91
CA ASP A 221 10.25 -31.75 -16.31
C ASP A 221 9.59 -32.90 -17.08
N LEU A 222 9.61 -32.84 -18.42
CA LEU A 222 9.20 -33.95 -19.28
C LEU A 222 10.07 -35.20 -19.08
N THR A 223 11.37 -35.02 -18.88
CA THR A 223 12.31 -36.11 -18.59
C THR A 223 11.97 -36.82 -17.28
N VAL A 224 11.72 -36.07 -16.21
CA VAL A 224 11.32 -36.61 -14.90
C VAL A 224 10.00 -37.36 -14.98
N LEU A 225 9.00 -36.76 -15.62
CA LEU A 225 7.68 -37.37 -15.80
C LEU A 225 7.79 -38.72 -16.53
N THR A 226 8.53 -38.74 -17.64
CA THR A 226 8.71 -39.95 -18.47
C THR A 226 9.32 -41.08 -17.66
N ARG A 227 10.42 -40.82 -16.93
CA ARG A 227 11.10 -41.84 -16.11
C ARG A 227 10.19 -42.40 -15.02
N LEU A 228 9.41 -41.55 -14.36
CA LEU A 228 8.59 -41.97 -13.22
C LEU A 228 7.36 -42.77 -13.64
N LEU A 229 6.71 -42.38 -14.74
CA LEU A 229 5.56 -43.13 -15.25
C LEU A 229 5.98 -44.44 -15.93
N ASP A 230 7.11 -44.45 -16.64
CA ASP A 230 7.66 -45.67 -17.24
C ASP A 230 8.06 -46.67 -16.15
N GLY A 231 8.80 -46.22 -15.13
CA GLY A 231 9.16 -47.05 -13.97
C GLY A 231 7.95 -47.53 -13.16
N ALA A 232 6.83 -46.82 -13.16
CA ALA A 232 5.59 -47.29 -12.53
C ALA A 232 4.94 -48.45 -13.32
N SER A 233 5.20 -48.54 -14.62
CA SER A 233 4.73 -49.62 -15.50
C SER A 233 5.62 -50.86 -15.49
N ASP A 234 6.79 -50.81 -14.83
CA ASP A 234 7.75 -51.91 -14.81
C ASP A 234 7.19 -53.19 -14.15
N GLY A 235 7.34 -54.30 -14.89
CA GLY A 235 6.89 -55.63 -14.47
C GLY A 235 5.39 -55.89 -14.60
N LEU A 236 4.64 -55.04 -15.31
CA LEU A 236 3.22 -55.26 -15.62
C LEU A 236 3.03 -56.16 -16.87
N PRO A 237 1.96 -56.97 -16.95
CA PRO A 237 1.70 -57.84 -18.10
C PRO A 237 1.43 -57.09 -19.41
N GLU A 238 0.86 -55.88 -19.33
CA GLU A 238 0.47 -55.03 -20.47
C GLU A 238 1.49 -53.89 -20.72
N LYS A 239 2.78 -54.17 -20.50
CA LYS A 239 3.84 -53.15 -20.59
C LYS A 239 3.90 -52.50 -21.98
N THR A 240 3.75 -53.28 -23.04
CA THR A 240 3.77 -52.76 -24.42
C THR A 240 2.65 -51.75 -24.69
N ASP A 241 1.44 -52.00 -24.21
CA ASP A 241 0.31 -51.07 -24.40
C ASP A 241 0.46 -49.80 -23.54
N SER A 242 1.05 -49.95 -22.35
CA SER A 242 1.40 -48.83 -21.48
C SER A 242 2.50 -47.95 -22.09
N SER A 243 3.56 -48.56 -22.62
CA SER A 243 4.63 -47.88 -23.35
C SER A 243 4.11 -47.18 -24.60
N ARG A 244 3.21 -47.82 -25.37
CA ARG A 244 2.55 -47.21 -26.54
C ARG A 244 1.74 -45.98 -26.16
N ALA A 245 0.90 -46.10 -25.13
CA ALA A 245 0.10 -45.00 -24.61
C ALA A 245 0.96 -43.79 -24.19
N MET A 246 2.08 -44.05 -23.51
CA MET A 246 3.04 -43.02 -23.13
C MET A 246 3.74 -42.38 -24.33
N SER A 247 4.16 -43.18 -25.31
CA SER A 247 4.79 -42.70 -26.55
C SER A 247 3.85 -41.79 -27.34
N GLU A 248 2.59 -42.18 -27.52
CA GLU A 248 1.57 -41.36 -28.20
C GLU A 248 1.40 -39.99 -27.52
N SER A 249 1.41 -39.95 -26.19
CA SER A 249 1.32 -38.70 -25.42
C SER A 249 2.59 -37.86 -25.51
N LEU A 250 3.78 -38.48 -25.42
CA LEU A 250 5.06 -37.77 -25.55
C LEU A 250 5.24 -37.13 -26.92
N LEU A 251 4.80 -37.82 -27.97
CA LEU A 251 4.82 -37.29 -29.33
C LEU A 251 3.89 -36.09 -29.48
N LYS A 252 3.00 -35.74 -28.55
CA LYS A 252 2.26 -34.47 -28.62
C LYS A 252 3.11 -33.25 -28.23
N ALA A 253 4.27 -33.46 -27.60
CA ALA A 253 5.19 -32.39 -27.25
C ALA A 253 5.79 -31.73 -28.50
N GLU A 254 6.12 -30.44 -28.42
CA GLU A 254 6.82 -29.74 -29.50
C GLU A 254 8.24 -30.30 -29.71
N ASP A 255 8.68 -30.33 -30.97
CA ASP A 255 9.92 -31.00 -31.39
C ASP A 255 11.16 -30.49 -30.67
N ARG A 256 11.27 -29.19 -30.41
CA ARG A 256 12.41 -28.62 -29.70
C ARG A 256 12.50 -29.09 -28.25
N LEU A 257 11.39 -29.06 -27.53
CA LEU A 257 11.32 -29.53 -26.14
C LEU A 257 11.54 -31.04 -26.06
N LEU A 258 11.00 -31.77 -27.02
CA LEU A 258 11.17 -33.20 -27.14
C LEU A 258 12.63 -33.57 -27.41
N ALA A 259 13.32 -32.88 -28.33
CA ALA A 259 14.75 -33.05 -28.58
C ALA A 259 15.58 -32.80 -27.31
N HIS A 260 15.29 -31.71 -26.59
CA HIS A 260 15.96 -31.40 -25.32
C HIS A 260 15.72 -32.47 -24.24
N ALA A 261 14.52 -33.05 -24.15
CA ALA A 261 14.22 -34.11 -23.19
C ALA A 261 14.93 -35.42 -23.57
N LEU A 262 14.87 -35.80 -24.85
CA LEU A 262 15.49 -37.04 -25.35
C LEU A 262 17.01 -37.01 -25.27
N GLY A 263 17.64 -35.84 -25.42
CA GLY A 263 19.07 -35.68 -25.17
C GLY A 263 19.47 -36.02 -23.72
N ARG A 264 18.57 -35.78 -22.75
CA ARG A 264 18.84 -35.97 -21.31
C ARG A 264 18.50 -37.36 -20.78
N ILE A 265 17.64 -38.12 -21.47
CA ILE A 265 17.24 -39.46 -21.04
C ILE A 265 18.31 -40.46 -21.47
N HIS A 266 18.94 -41.11 -20.51
CA HIS A 266 19.87 -42.22 -20.76
C HIS A 266 19.08 -43.50 -21.08
N ARG A 267 19.63 -44.33 -21.99
CA ARG A 267 19.00 -45.58 -22.46
C ARG A 267 18.68 -46.58 -21.33
N ASN A 268 19.34 -46.46 -20.17
CA ASN A 268 19.14 -47.32 -19.01
C ASN A 268 18.15 -46.76 -17.97
N GLU A 269 17.64 -45.55 -18.16
CA GLU A 269 16.71 -44.90 -17.22
C GLU A 269 15.24 -45.15 -17.56
N ILE A 270 14.96 -45.67 -18.75
CA ILE A 270 13.62 -46.07 -19.19
C ILE A 270 13.65 -47.45 -19.83
N SER A 271 12.48 -48.05 -19.98
CA SER A 271 12.29 -49.39 -20.49
C SER A 271 12.63 -49.53 -21.98
N PRO A 272 13.21 -50.67 -22.41
CA PRO A 272 13.44 -50.95 -23.83
C PRO A 272 12.15 -50.93 -24.66
N GLU A 273 11.02 -51.35 -24.06
CA GLU A 273 9.70 -51.32 -24.69
C GLU A 273 9.26 -49.89 -25.03
N LEU A 274 9.46 -48.94 -24.10
CA LEU A 274 9.16 -47.53 -24.35
C LEU A 274 10.08 -46.93 -25.41
N ILE A 275 11.37 -47.27 -25.41
CA ILE A 275 12.31 -46.82 -26.44
C ILE A 275 11.86 -47.32 -27.83
N SER A 276 11.48 -48.60 -27.96
CA SER A 276 11.01 -49.17 -29.22
C SER A 276 9.72 -48.50 -29.70
N GLU A 277 8.68 -48.46 -28.85
CA GLU A 277 7.40 -47.85 -29.22
C GLU A 277 7.57 -46.37 -29.59
N PHE A 278 8.48 -45.65 -28.91
CA PHE A 278 8.74 -44.26 -29.21
C PHE A 278 9.44 -44.05 -30.57
N ILE A 279 10.42 -44.89 -30.91
CA ILE A 279 11.14 -44.81 -32.20
C ILE A 279 10.24 -45.28 -33.36
N ASP A 280 9.51 -46.39 -33.16
CA ASP A 280 8.70 -47.05 -34.18
C ASP A 280 7.49 -46.21 -34.60
N PHE A 281 6.81 -45.57 -33.64
CA PHE A 281 5.61 -44.76 -33.90
C PHE A 281 5.90 -43.29 -34.28
N MET A 282 7.16 -42.85 -34.21
CA MET A 282 7.53 -41.52 -34.65
C MET A 282 7.52 -41.42 -36.18
N PRO A 283 6.86 -40.42 -36.79
CA PRO A 283 6.91 -40.22 -38.24
C PRO A 283 8.34 -39.95 -38.74
N ALA A 284 8.69 -40.46 -39.94
CA ALA A 284 10.03 -40.30 -40.51
C ALA A 284 10.43 -38.82 -40.70
N GLU A 285 9.49 -37.97 -41.11
CA GLU A 285 9.70 -36.53 -41.24
C GLU A 285 10.05 -35.88 -39.89
N ARG A 286 9.38 -36.33 -38.83
CA ARG A 286 9.60 -35.82 -37.48
C ARG A 286 10.92 -36.29 -36.88
N ARG A 287 11.34 -37.53 -37.17
CA ARG A 287 12.68 -38.02 -36.85
C ARG A 287 13.77 -37.14 -37.45
N ALA A 288 13.59 -36.67 -38.69
CA ALA A 288 14.55 -35.77 -39.34
C ALA A 288 14.64 -34.41 -38.61
N ILE A 289 13.50 -33.81 -38.26
CA ILE A 289 13.46 -32.54 -37.50
C ILE A 289 14.16 -32.68 -36.15
N LEU A 290 13.87 -33.75 -35.41
CA LEU A 290 14.49 -34.00 -34.12
C LEU A 290 16.00 -34.25 -34.24
N ARG A 291 16.45 -34.90 -35.32
CA ARG A 291 17.88 -35.10 -35.58
C ARG A 291 18.61 -33.78 -35.77
N ASP A 292 18.07 -32.88 -36.59
CA ASP A 292 18.66 -31.56 -36.80
C ASP A 292 18.73 -30.77 -35.49
N GLU A 293 17.67 -30.81 -34.68
CA GLU A 293 17.62 -30.11 -33.41
C GLU A 293 18.58 -30.73 -32.37
N LEU A 294 18.66 -32.06 -32.29
CA LEU A 294 19.64 -32.78 -31.46
C LEU A 294 21.09 -32.50 -31.88
N GLN A 295 21.37 -32.35 -33.18
CA GLN A 295 22.70 -31.94 -33.66
C GLN A 295 23.03 -30.54 -33.19
N ARG A 296 22.09 -29.59 -33.30
CA ARG A 296 22.26 -28.22 -32.77
C ARG A 296 22.53 -28.23 -31.26
N ILE A 297 21.75 -28.99 -30.50
CA ILE A 297 21.94 -29.13 -29.04
C ILE A 297 23.33 -29.70 -28.74
N ARG A 298 23.75 -30.77 -29.43
CA ARG A 298 25.08 -31.38 -29.25
C ARG A 298 26.23 -30.42 -29.59
N HIS A 299 26.05 -29.53 -30.57
CA HIS A 299 27.04 -28.51 -30.91
C HIS A 299 27.13 -27.39 -29.88
N LEU A 300 25.98 -26.92 -29.38
CA LEU A 300 25.91 -25.85 -28.39
C LEU A 300 26.25 -26.33 -26.97
N SER A 301 25.98 -27.59 -26.66
CA SER A 301 26.11 -28.18 -25.34
C SER A 301 26.34 -29.70 -25.45
N PRO A 302 27.60 -30.15 -25.68
CA PRO A 302 27.92 -31.56 -25.87
C PRO A 302 27.46 -32.46 -24.73
N ASP A 303 27.46 -31.95 -23.49
CA ASP A 303 27.06 -32.68 -22.29
C ASP A 303 25.55 -32.98 -22.21
N LEU A 304 24.72 -32.29 -23.01
CA LEU A 304 23.27 -32.47 -23.03
C LEU A 304 22.78 -33.60 -23.94
N VAL A 305 23.68 -34.18 -24.75
CA VAL A 305 23.40 -35.37 -25.56
C VAL A 305 24.56 -36.36 -25.38
N PRO A 306 24.70 -36.99 -24.19
CA PRO A 306 25.73 -37.99 -23.96
C PRO A 306 25.51 -39.21 -24.88
N ALA A 307 26.56 -39.96 -25.15
CA ALA A 307 26.55 -41.06 -26.12
C ALA A 307 25.53 -42.17 -25.79
N ASP A 308 25.19 -42.33 -24.52
CA ASP A 308 24.21 -43.29 -24.02
C ASP A 308 22.80 -42.70 -23.87
N SER A 309 22.53 -41.50 -24.40
CA SER A 309 21.19 -40.92 -24.44
C SER A 309 20.30 -41.51 -25.55
N ILE A 310 18.99 -41.28 -25.45
CA ILE A 310 18.05 -41.54 -26.54
C ILE A 310 18.29 -40.58 -27.70
N GLY A 311 18.65 -39.31 -27.40
CA GLY A 311 19.04 -38.35 -28.43
C GLY A 311 20.22 -38.87 -29.28
N ALA A 312 21.20 -39.52 -28.67
CA ALA A 312 22.30 -40.16 -29.40
C ALA A 312 21.83 -41.31 -30.31
N LEU A 313 20.84 -42.13 -29.91
CA LEU A 313 20.26 -43.16 -30.80
C LEU A 313 19.69 -42.55 -32.09
N ILE A 314 18.93 -41.46 -31.96
CA ILE A 314 18.31 -40.77 -33.09
C ILE A 314 19.36 -40.13 -34.00
N LEU A 315 20.50 -39.70 -33.43
CA LEU A 315 21.66 -39.19 -34.16
C LEU A 315 22.49 -40.30 -34.84
N GLU A 316 22.57 -41.49 -34.24
CA GLU A 316 23.32 -42.66 -34.73
C GLU A 316 22.58 -43.45 -35.81
N GLU A 317 21.26 -43.25 -35.92
CA GLU A 317 20.42 -43.86 -36.94
C GLU A 317 20.80 -43.33 -38.33
N LYS A 318 21.73 -44.05 -38.98
CA LYS A 318 22.34 -43.71 -40.27
C LYS A 318 21.28 -43.50 -41.35
N ASN A 319 21.30 -42.32 -41.98
CA ASN A 319 21.15 -42.27 -43.43
C ASN A 319 22.31 -43.08 -44.01
N GLY A 320 22.03 -43.91 -45.01
CA GLY A 320 23.06 -44.69 -45.70
C GLY A 320 24.29 -43.85 -46.03
N ASP A 321 25.44 -44.52 -45.92
CA ASP A 321 26.79 -44.08 -46.28
C ASP A 321 27.59 -43.43 -45.13
N GLY A 322 28.65 -44.15 -44.72
CA GLY A 322 29.41 -43.88 -43.52
C GLY A 322 30.73 -43.15 -43.72
N GLU A 323 31.35 -42.80 -42.60
CA GLU A 323 32.81 -42.73 -42.45
C GLU A 323 33.16 -42.68 -40.95
N GLU A 324 34.00 -43.61 -40.50
CA GLU A 324 34.66 -43.58 -39.19
C GLU A 324 35.95 -42.77 -39.31
N THR A 325 36.13 -41.72 -38.50
CA THR A 325 37.45 -41.11 -38.29
C THR A 325 38.00 -41.48 -36.91
N LYS A 326 39.03 -42.33 -36.94
CA LYS A 326 39.99 -42.54 -35.85
C LYS A 326 40.86 -41.30 -35.67
N THR A 327 41.05 -40.85 -34.42
CA THR A 327 42.29 -40.21 -33.98
C THR A 327 42.64 -40.70 -32.58
N ALA A 328 43.75 -41.44 -32.50
CA ALA A 328 44.39 -41.85 -31.27
C ALA A 328 45.40 -40.77 -30.84
N SER A 329 45.32 -40.33 -29.59
CA SER A 329 46.42 -39.66 -28.88
C SER A 329 46.63 -40.40 -27.56
N SER A 330 47.88 -40.76 -27.28
CA SER A 330 48.26 -41.58 -26.13
C SER A 330 47.93 -40.88 -24.80
N ALA A 331 46.99 -41.44 -24.05
CA ALA A 331 46.58 -40.94 -22.75
C ALA A 331 47.71 -41.12 -21.70
N PRO A 332 47.96 -40.12 -20.83
CA PRO A 332 48.96 -40.21 -19.76
C PRO A 332 48.65 -41.35 -18.77
N THR A 333 49.69 -41.99 -18.24
CA THR A 333 49.55 -43.14 -17.32
C THR A 333 48.91 -42.73 -15.98
N LYS A 334 48.35 -43.69 -15.22
CA LYS A 334 47.74 -43.42 -13.89
C LYS A 334 48.72 -42.78 -12.90
N GLU A 335 50.01 -43.07 -13.01
CA GLU A 335 51.07 -42.55 -12.13
C GLU A 335 51.45 -41.11 -12.50
N ASP A 336 51.55 -40.79 -13.79
CA ASP A 336 51.77 -39.42 -14.29
C ASP A 336 50.62 -38.48 -13.90
N ARG A 337 49.39 -39.01 -14.00
CA ARG A 337 48.16 -38.35 -13.56
C ARG A 337 48.19 -38.01 -12.06
N ALA A 338 48.53 -38.97 -11.20
CA ALA A 338 48.60 -38.74 -9.75
C ALA A 338 49.70 -37.74 -9.33
N ALA A 339 50.88 -37.81 -9.97
CA ALA A 339 51.99 -36.90 -9.70
C ALA A 339 51.71 -35.46 -10.17
N CYS A 340 51.09 -35.30 -11.34
CA CYS A 340 50.65 -34.01 -11.87
C CYS A 340 49.63 -33.35 -10.96
N LEU A 341 48.61 -34.09 -10.51
CA LEU A 341 47.59 -33.60 -9.58
C LEU A 341 48.18 -33.10 -8.25
N LYS A 342 49.05 -33.90 -7.63
CA LYS A 342 49.68 -33.55 -6.34
C LYS A 342 50.58 -32.32 -6.45
N THR A 343 51.37 -32.23 -7.52
CA THR A 343 52.27 -31.11 -7.78
C THR A 343 51.47 -29.85 -8.08
N GLY A 344 50.48 -29.96 -8.96
CA GLY A 344 49.61 -28.84 -9.35
C GLY A 344 48.83 -28.26 -8.17
N LEU A 345 48.22 -29.09 -7.32
CA LEU A 345 47.51 -28.62 -6.14
C LEU A 345 48.42 -27.92 -5.13
N THR A 346 49.60 -28.49 -4.87
CA THR A 346 50.56 -27.90 -3.92
C THR A 346 51.03 -26.53 -4.43
N ARG A 347 51.35 -26.44 -5.72
CA ARG A 347 51.82 -25.20 -6.37
C ARG A 347 50.72 -24.15 -6.44
N LEU A 348 49.49 -24.54 -6.82
CA LEU A 348 48.34 -23.66 -6.86
C LEU A 348 47.99 -23.10 -5.47
N LEU A 349 47.97 -23.95 -4.43
CA LEU A 349 47.74 -23.51 -3.04
C LEU A 349 48.89 -22.63 -2.51
N SER A 350 50.11 -22.78 -3.01
CA SER A 350 51.25 -21.90 -2.70
C SER A 350 51.29 -20.61 -3.51
N GLY A 351 50.36 -20.45 -4.46
CA GLY A 351 50.15 -19.22 -5.19
C GLY A 351 50.56 -19.20 -6.66
N ASP A 352 51.02 -20.32 -7.21
CA ASP A 352 51.43 -20.43 -8.61
C ASP A 352 50.22 -20.66 -9.54
N GLU A 353 49.65 -19.55 -10.01
CA GLU A 353 48.41 -19.52 -10.81
C GLU A 353 48.59 -20.03 -12.24
N LYS A 354 49.82 -20.25 -12.71
CA LYS A 354 50.09 -20.82 -14.04
C LYS A 354 49.48 -22.22 -14.20
N TRP A 355 49.28 -22.93 -13.10
CA TRP A 355 48.63 -24.25 -13.08
C TRP A 355 47.15 -24.22 -13.45
N LEU A 356 46.48 -23.06 -13.37
CA LEU A 356 45.14 -22.90 -13.95
C LEU A 356 45.14 -23.04 -15.46
N SER A 357 46.30 -22.92 -16.12
CA SER A 357 46.41 -23.09 -17.57
C SER A 357 46.72 -24.53 -18.02
N ASP A 358 47.00 -25.45 -17.09
CA ASP A 358 47.39 -26.85 -17.40
C ASP A 358 46.14 -27.73 -17.67
N PRO A 359 45.96 -28.27 -18.90
CA PRO A 359 44.75 -29.04 -19.26
C PRO A 359 44.63 -30.36 -18.52
N VAL A 360 45.76 -31.04 -18.26
CA VAL A 360 45.80 -32.37 -17.62
C VAL A 360 45.45 -32.23 -16.14
N PHE A 361 45.97 -31.18 -15.50
CA PHE A 361 45.62 -30.84 -14.13
C PHE A 361 44.12 -30.55 -13.96
N LEU A 362 43.53 -29.74 -14.86
CA LEU A 362 42.11 -29.39 -14.81
C LEU A 362 41.17 -30.58 -15.05
N GLU A 363 41.54 -31.51 -15.93
CA GLU A 363 40.75 -32.73 -16.20
C GLU A 363 40.58 -33.60 -14.93
N MET A 364 41.63 -33.69 -14.11
CA MET A 364 41.65 -34.55 -12.92
C MET A 364 41.12 -33.89 -11.65
N LEU A 365 41.02 -32.57 -11.67
CA LEU A 365 40.69 -31.77 -10.49
C LEU A 365 39.29 -32.07 -9.91
N PRO A 366 38.21 -32.25 -10.71
CA PRO A 366 36.89 -32.56 -10.18
C PRO A 366 36.87 -33.86 -9.36
N GLU A 367 37.39 -34.97 -9.91
CA GLU A 367 37.37 -36.27 -9.21
C GLU A 367 38.14 -36.22 -7.88
N TYR A 368 39.27 -35.50 -7.85
CA TYR A 368 40.03 -35.32 -6.63
C TYR A 368 39.30 -34.51 -5.57
N LEU A 369 38.65 -33.41 -5.97
CA LEU A 369 37.83 -32.60 -5.06
C LEU A 369 36.62 -33.40 -4.55
N ARG A 370 36.04 -34.28 -5.38
CA ARG A 370 35.01 -35.26 -4.96
C ARG A 370 35.54 -36.15 -3.84
N HIS A 371 36.74 -36.69 -4.03
CA HIS A 371 37.38 -37.58 -3.06
C HIS A 371 37.74 -36.85 -1.75
N LEU A 372 38.23 -35.61 -1.81
CA LEU A 372 38.51 -34.80 -0.62
C LEU A 372 37.24 -34.47 0.19
N ASN A 373 36.13 -34.18 -0.50
CA ASN A 373 34.84 -33.94 0.14
C ASN A 373 34.29 -35.22 0.81
N GLN A 374 34.34 -36.37 0.11
CA GLN A 374 33.92 -37.67 0.65
C GLN A 374 34.76 -38.15 1.84
N THR A 375 36.03 -37.72 1.92
CA THR A 375 36.95 -38.10 3.01
C THR A 375 36.97 -37.12 4.19
N GLY A 376 36.07 -36.13 4.22
CA GLY A 376 35.89 -35.22 5.35
C GLY A 376 36.99 -34.16 5.53
N LYS A 377 37.81 -33.90 4.50
CA LYS A 377 38.89 -32.88 4.54
C LYS A 377 38.38 -31.50 4.09
N SER A 378 37.38 -30.96 4.78
CA SER A 378 36.71 -29.69 4.47
C SER A 378 37.67 -28.51 4.33
N ASP A 379 38.67 -28.41 5.19
CA ASP A 379 39.57 -27.24 5.25
C ASP A 379 40.41 -27.07 3.98
N LYS A 380 40.83 -28.18 3.37
CA LYS A 380 41.58 -28.15 2.10
C LYS A 380 40.69 -27.70 0.95
N THR A 381 39.42 -28.11 0.96
CA THR A 381 38.43 -27.72 -0.03
C THR A 381 38.15 -26.21 0.07
N VAL A 382 37.96 -25.69 1.29
CA VAL A 382 37.80 -24.24 1.54
C VAL A 382 39.03 -23.44 1.09
N SER A 383 40.25 -23.89 1.40
CA SER A 383 41.48 -23.22 0.96
C SER A 383 41.64 -23.19 -0.56
N PHE A 384 41.24 -24.27 -1.23
CA PHE A 384 41.25 -24.37 -2.68
C PHE A 384 40.28 -23.35 -3.30
N ILE A 385 39.07 -23.26 -2.75
CA ILE A 385 38.04 -22.36 -3.26
C ILE A 385 38.41 -20.89 -3.03
N ARG A 386 38.93 -20.54 -1.85
CA ARG A 386 39.45 -19.19 -1.61
C ARG A 386 40.52 -18.82 -2.65
N ARG A 387 41.40 -19.77 -3.00
CA ARG A 387 42.40 -19.55 -4.05
C ARG A 387 41.78 -19.35 -5.44
N MET A 388 40.71 -20.07 -5.76
CA MET A 388 39.95 -19.84 -7.01
C MET A 388 39.28 -18.47 -7.01
N ALA A 389 38.73 -18.03 -5.87
CA ALA A 389 38.17 -16.69 -5.72
C ALA A 389 39.25 -15.60 -5.88
N ASP A 390 40.46 -15.79 -5.33
CA ASP A 390 41.60 -14.87 -5.54
C ASP A 390 41.99 -14.78 -7.03
N ALA A 391 41.96 -15.91 -7.75
CA ALA A 391 42.29 -15.98 -9.18
C ALA A 391 41.31 -15.19 -10.07
N LEU A 392 40.12 -14.85 -9.58
CA LEU A 392 39.18 -13.95 -10.28
C LEU A 392 39.66 -12.50 -10.35
N THR A 393 40.69 -12.12 -9.58
CA THR A 393 41.22 -10.74 -9.56
C THR A 393 42.41 -10.53 -10.49
N LEU A 394 42.82 -11.55 -11.24
CA LEU A 394 43.98 -11.50 -12.12
C LEU A 394 43.74 -10.66 -13.37
N SER A 395 44.80 -10.04 -13.90
CA SER A 395 44.69 -9.08 -15.01
C SER A 395 44.26 -9.68 -16.35
N HIS A 396 44.54 -10.97 -16.60
CA HIS A 396 44.21 -11.64 -17.86
C HIS A 396 42.88 -12.44 -17.79
N PRO A 397 42.04 -12.45 -18.86
CA PRO A 397 40.74 -13.14 -18.86
C PRO A 397 40.81 -14.66 -18.69
N GLU A 398 41.74 -15.33 -19.40
CA GLU A 398 41.83 -16.80 -19.41
C GLU A 398 41.90 -17.45 -18.01
N PRO A 399 42.82 -17.04 -17.11
CA PRO A 399 42.85 -17.57 -15.73
C PRO A 399 41.55 -17.35 -14.95
N ARG A 400 40.89 -16.20 -15.14
CA ARG A 400 39.62 -15.88 -14.48
C ARG A 400 38.50 -16.80 -14.97
N HIS A 401 38.39 -16.99 -16.29
CA HIS A 401 37.37 -17.86 -16.90
C HIS A 401 37.52 -19.31 -16.42
N ARG A 402 38.76 -19.80 -16.34
CA ARG A 402 39.05 -21.15 -15.82
C ARG A 402 38.77 -21.27 -14.33
N ALA A 403 39.04 -20.23 -13.53
CA ALA A 403 38.67 -20.20 -12.13
C ALA A 403 37.14 -20.27 -11.94
N VAL A 404 36.36 -19.52 -12.75
CA VAL A 404 34.88 -19.58 -12.73
C VAL A 404 34.37 -20.97 -13.11
N ARG A 405 34.86 -21.57 -14.21
CA ARG A 405 34.51 -22.95 -14.61
C ARG A 405 34.77 -23.95 -13.48
N THR A 406 35.92 -23.80 -12.83
CA THR A 406 36.31 -24.66 -11.72
C THR A 406 35.37 -24.49 -10.54
N LEU A 407 35.08 -23.25 -10.12
CA LEU A 407 34.13 -22.95 -9.04
C LEU A 407 32.74 -23.55 -9.31
N LEU A 408 32.24 -23.42 -10.54
CA LEU A 408 30.95 -24.00 -10.94
C LEU A 408 30.98 -25.53 -10.92
N SER A 409 32.05 -26.16 -11.42
CA SER A 409 32.19 -27.62 -11.37
C SER A 409 32.21 -28.14 -9.93
N VAL A 410 32.91 -27.45 -9.03
CA VAL A 410 32.97 -27.79 -7.60
C VAL A 410 31.60 -27.61 -6.95
N SER A 411 30.88 -26.55 -7.29
CA SER A 411 29.53 -26.30 -6.75
C SER A 411 28.56 -27.45 -7.02
N ALA A 412 28.59 -28.00 -8.24
CA ALA A 412 27.72 -29.09 -8.66
C ALA A 412 28.01 -30.41 -7.93
N MET A 413 29.15 -30.50 -7.23
CA MET A 413 29.63 -31.69 -6.55
C MET A 413 29.44 -31.64 -5.03
N LEU A 414 29.07 -30.48 -4.49
CA LEU A 414 28.83 -30.28 -3.06
C LEU A 414 27.33 -30.42 -2.74
N GLU A 415 27.03 -30.78 -1.50
CA GLU A 415 25.67 -30.66 -0.96
C GLU A 415 25.21 -29.19 -1.03
N ALA A 416 23.93 -28.96 -1.32
CA ALA A 416 23.39 -27.62 -1.57
C ALA A 416 23.77 -26.58 -0.50
N GLN A 417 23.66 -26.95 0.78
CA GLN A 417 24.00 -26.06 1.90
C GLN A 417 25.49 -25.72 1.98
N LYS A 418 26.37 -26.68 1.67
CA LYS A 418 27.83 -26.47 1.62
C LYS A 418 28.21 -25.61 0.41
N ALA A 419 27.55 -25.81 -0.73
CA ALA A 419 27.73 -24.97 -1.91
C ALA A 419 27.30 -23.51 -1.62
N GLN A 420 26.15 -23.30 -0.97
CA GLN A 420 25.66 -21.95 -0.63
C GLN A 420 26.60 -21.20 0.32
N SER A 421 27.06 -21.83 1.40
CA SER A 421 28.04 -21.24 2.32
C SER A 421 29.32 -20.84 1.59
N LEU A 422 29.73 -21.65 0.61
CA LEU A 422 30.93 -21.41 -0.17
C LEU A 422 30.84 -20.16 -1.04
N PHE A 423 29.72 -20.00 -1.76
CA PHE A 423 29.51 -18.81 -2.61
C PHE A 423 29.27 -17.55 -1.78
N ALA A 424 28.70 -17.67 -0.60
CA ALA A 424 28.61 -16.54 0.33
C ALA A 424 30.01 -16.02 0.72
N ASP A 425 30.97 -16.90 1.00
CA ASP A 425 32.35 -16.52 1.34
C ASP A 425 33.12 -15.96 0.13
N ALA A 426 32.89 -16.53 -1.06
CA ALA A 426 33.53 -16.08 -2.30
C ALA A 426 32.85 -14.87 -2.96
N ALA A 427 31.67 -14.46 -2.47
CA ALA A 427 30.85 -13.41 -3.07
C ALA A 427 31.61 -12.11 -3.36
N PRO A 428 32.47 -11.56 -2.47
CA PRO A 428 33.20 -10.32 -2.74
C PRO A 428 34.07 -10.39 -4.00
N SER A 429 34.80 -11.48 -4.18
CA SER A 429 35.67 -11.67 -5.35
C SER A 429 34.87 -11.87 -6.63
N ILE A 430 33.78 -12.64 -6.55
CA ILE A 430 32.89 -12.86 -7.69
C ILE A 430 32.23 -11.55 -8.12
N MET A 431 31.70 -10.76 -7.17
CA MET A 431 31.08 -9.45 -7.45
C MET A 431 32.06 -8.47 -8.11
N ASN A 432 33.30 -8.41 -7.61
CA ASN A 432 34.33 -7.55 -8.20
C ASN A 432 34.70 -7.98 -9.62
N TRP A 433 34.82 -9.29 -9.84
CA TRP A 433 35.04 -9.84 -11.16
C TRP A 433 33.89 -9.54 -12.11
N MET A 434 32.64 -9.73 -11.69
CA MET A 434 31.46 -9.46 -12.50
C MET A 434 31.39 -8.00 -12.97
N ARG A 435 31.78 -7.04 -12.11
CA ARG A 435 31.86 -5.62 -12.48
C ARG A 435 32.99 -5.30 -13.46
N ALA A 436 34.13 -5.96 -13.31
CA ALA A 436 35.36 -5.63 -14.03
C ALA A 436 35.52 -6.41 -15.35
N GLU A 437 34.79 -7.52 -15.54
CA GLU A 437 34.95 -8.38 -16.71
C GLU A 437 34.45 -7.70 -17.99
N THR A 438 35.33 -7.63 -18.98
CA THR A 438 35.07 -6.96 -20.26
C THR A 438 34.84 -7.94 -21.40
N ASP A 439 35.15 -9.22 -21.20
CA ASP A 439 34.92 -10.31 -22.15
C ASP A 439 34.27 -11.50 -21.42
N PRO A 440 32.99 -11.38 -21.02
CA PRO A 440 32.39 -12.35 -20.12
C PRO A 440 32.26 -13.71 -20.85
N PRO A 441 32.67 -14.82 -20.21
CA PRO A 441 32.62 -16.14 -20.81
C PRO A 441 31.21 -16.73 -20.71
N PRO A 442 30.85 -17.79 -21.46
CA PRO A 442 29.53 -18.43 -21.36
C PRO A 442 29.12 -18.81 -19.92
N GLU A 443 30.09 -19.08 -19.06
CA GLU A 443 29.88 -19.37 -17.64
C GLU A 443 29.41 -18.19 -16.79
N TYR A 444 29.45 -16.95 -17.32
CA TYR A 444 29.04 -15.73 -16.62
C TYR A 444 27.56 -15.78 -16.19
N GLU A 445 26.68 -16.31 -17.03
CA GLU A 445 25.25 -16.44 -16.70
C GLU A 445 25.01 -17.51 -15.62
N ARG A 446 25.78 -18.61 -15.67
CA ARG A 446 25.70 -19.68 -14.66
C ARG A 446 26.16 -19.20 -13.29
N ILE A 447 27.25 -18.43 -13.22
CA ILE A 447 27.72 -17.87 -11.95
C ILE A 447 26.77 -16.78 -11.43
N ALA A 448 26.15 -15.97 -12.30
CA ALA A 448 25.08 -15.05 -11.91
C ALA A 448 23.88 -15.80 -11.27
N THR A 449 23.49 -16.93 -11.85
CA THR A 449 22.42 -17.79 -11.31
C THR A 449 22.77 -18.32 -9.92
N VAL A 450 23.99 -18.80 -9.71
CA VAL A 450 24.45 -19.29 -8.39
C VAL A 450 24.48 -18.17 -7.35
N MET A 451 24.90 -16.97 -7.75
CA MET A 451 24.89 -15.79 -6.87
C MET A 451 23.45 -15.36 -6.53
N ALA A 452 22.49 -15.49 -7.45
CA ALA A 452 21.06 -15.29 -7.18
C ALA A 452 20.51 -16.30 -6.16
N ASP A 453 20.88 -17.58 -6.28
CA ASP A 453 20.50 -18.61 -5.32
C ASP A 453 21.13 -18.37 -3.93
N THR A 454 22.34 -17.79 -3.91
CA THR A 454 23.03 -17.38 -2.68
C THR A 454 22.26 -16.26 -1.96
N VAL A 455 21.73 -15.27 -2.70
CA VAL A 455 20.85 -14.22 -2.14
C VAL A 455 19.61 -14.85 -1.48
N TRP A 456 19.02 -15.85 -2.13
CA TRP A 456 17.88 -16.60 -1.60
C TRP A 456 18.20 -17.29 -0.27
N SER A 457 19.33 -17.99 -0.20
CA SER A 457 19.79 -18.66 1.02
C SER A 457 20.04 -17.66 2.15
N LEU A 458 20.78 -16.59 1.87
CA LEU A 458 21.11 -15.56 2.85
C LEU A 458 19.87 -14.87 3.41
N ASN A 459 18.86 -14.59 2.58
CA ASN A 459 17.61 -14.03 3.07
C ASN A 459 16.84 -15.02 3.96
N SER A 460 16.75 -16.29 3.55
CA SER A 460 16.08 -17.36 4.31
C SER A 460 16.74 -17.63 5.66
N GLU A 461 18.06 -17.46 5.76
CA GLU A 461 18.84 -17.54 7.01
C GLU A 461 18.79 -16.24 7.86
N ASN A 462 17.94 -15.28 7.50
CA ASN A 462 17.81 -13.99 8.16
C ASN A 462 19.07 -13.08 8.06
N ARG A 463 19.94 -13.31 7.07
CA ARG A 463 21.22 -12.60 6.84
C ARG A 463 21.12 -11.57 5.70
N ILE A 464 20.03 -10.80 5.64
CA ILE A 464 19.74 -9.84 4.55
C ILE A 464 20.88 -8.84 4.29
N VAL A 465 21.58 -8.40 5.34
CA VAL A 465 22.72 -7.47 5.23
C VAL A 465 23.82 -8.00 4.30
N GLN A 466 24.00 -9.33 4.24
CA GLN A 466 25.00 -9.97 3.38
C GLN A 466 24.50 -10.18 1.95
N ALA A 467 23.18 -10.21 1.76
CA ALA A 467 22.56 -10.32 0.44
C ALA A 467 22.55 -8.98 -0.32
N LEU A 468 22.44 -7.85 0.39
CA LEU A 468 22.34 -6.51 -0.20
C LEU A 468 23.48 -6.14 -1.17
N PRO A 469 24.77 -6.42 -0.88
CA PRO A 469 25.86 -6.13 -1.82
C PRO A 469 25.72 -6.87 -3.15
N VAL A 470 25.23 -8.13 -3.12
CA VAL A 470 25.03 -8.93 -4.33
C VAL A 470 23.87 -8.37 -5.15
N LEU A 471 22.75 -8.02 -4.50
CA LEU A 471 21.63 -7.32 -5.13
C LEU A 471 22.07 -6.00 -5.78
N GLN A 472 22.91 -5.23 -5.09
CA GLN A 472 23.42 -3.96 -5.60
C GLN A 472 24.28 -4.15 -6.86
N VAL A 473 25.16 -5.15 -6.91
CA VAL A 473 25.95 -5.46 -8.11
C VAL A 473 25.06 -5.81 -9.29
N PHE A 474 24.07 -6.68 -9.09
CA PHE A 474 23.13 -7.02 -10.15
C PHE A 474 22.31 -5.81 -10.61
N HIS A 475 21.87 -4.98 -9.68
CA HIS A 475 21.18 -3.74 -9.98
C HIS A 475 22.05 -2.78 -10.81
N GLU A 476 23.31 -2.58 -10.41
CA GLU A 476 24.28 -1.75 -11.14
C GLU A 476 24.51 -2.27 -12.57
N LEU A 477 24.64 -3.59 -12.74
CA LEU A 477 24.86 -4.21 -14.04
C LEU A 477 23.61 -4.18 -14.93
N ALA A 478 22.41 -4.26 -14.35
CA ALA A 478 21.15 -4.22 -15.08
C ALA A 478 20.71 -2.79 -15.45
N TYR A 479 20.89 -1.82 -14.55
CA TYR A 479 20.30 -0.47 -14.68
C TYR A 479 21.33 0.68 -14.74
N GLY A 480 22.64 0.42 -14.61
CA GLY A 480 23.69 1.44 -14.62
C GLY A 480 23.72 2.28 -15.89
N THR A 481 23.82 3.62 -15.76
CA THR A 481 23.80 4.55 -16.89
C THR A 481 25.04 4.44 -17.78
N GLN A 482 24.83 4.32 -19.09
CA GLN A 482 25.89 4.46 -20.08
C GLN A 482 26.34 5.93 -20.18
N GLU A 483 27.50 6.25 -19.61
CA GLU A 483 28.07 7.60 -19.66
C GLU A 483 28.64 8.02 -21.02
N SER A 484 28.45 7.26 -22.09
CA SER A 484 28.91 7.71 -23.42
C SER A 484 28.08 7.07 -24.53
N GLY A 485 27.68 7.88 -25.52
CA GLY A 485 26.78 7.51 -26.63
C GLY A 485 27.36 6.51 -27.63
N HIS A 486 28.03 5.45 -27.16
CA HIS A 486 28.47 4.30 -27.94
C HIS A 486 27.45 3.17 -27.79
N THR A 487 27.17 2.46 -28.88
CA THR A 487 26.39 1.21 -28.83
C THR A 487 27.04 0.22 -27.86
N PRO A 488 26.26 -0.42 -26.96
CA PRO A 488 26.78 -1.41 -26.03
C PRO A 488 27.55 -2.52 -26.75
N THR A 489 28.76 -2.84 -26.27
CA THR A 489 29.52 -4.01 -26.76
C THR A 489 28.72 -5.30 -26.53
N GLY A 490 29.03 -6.36 -27.28
CA GLY A 490 28.40 -7.69 -27.07
C GLY A 490 28.57 -8.18 -25.63
N ALA A 491 29.76 -7.96 -25.06
CA ALA A 491 30.07 -8.23 -23.66
C ALA A 491 29.13 -7.53 -22.67
N HIS A 492 28.88 -6.23 -22.84
CA HIS A 492 28.00 -5.49 -21.95
C HIS A 492 26.56 -6.02 -21.98
N ARG A 493 26.04 -6.34 -23.17
CA ARG A 493 24.69 -6.94 -23.31
C ARG A 493 24.57 -8.27 -22.59
N MET A 494 25.62 -9.09 -22.62
CA MET A 494 25.62 -10.39 -21.94
C MET A 494 25.62 -10.23 -20.42
N SER A 495 26.48 -9.36 -19.87
CA SER A 495 26.51 -9.07 -18.43
C SER A 495 25.19 -8.46 -17.94
N GLN A 496 24.62 -7.53 -18.72
CA GLN A 496 23.32 -6.92 -18.44
C GLN A 496 22.21 -7.97 -18.43
N GLY A 497 22.08 -8.80 -19.48
CA GLY A 497 21.06 -9.84 -19.57
C GLY A 497 21.18 -10.88 -18.44
N ALA A 498 22.40 -11.29 -18.10
CA ALA A 498 22.64 -12.18 -16.96
C ALA A 498 22.20 -11.57 -15.62
N ALA A 499 22.44 -10.27 -15.43
CA ALA A 499 22.01 -9.55 -14.22
C ALA A 499 20.48 -9.38 -14.17
N GLU A 500 19.83 -9.03 -15.27
CA GLU A 500 18.37 -8.94 -15.38
C GLU A 500 17.70 -10.29 -15.07
N ASN A 501 18.22 -11.38 -15.63
CA ASN A 501 17.77 -12.75 -15.36
C ASN A 501 17.95 -13.10 -13.87
N ALA A 502 19.09 -12.75 -13.28
CA ALA A 502 19.35 -12.97 -11.86
C ALA A 502 18.38 -12.19 -10.96
N LEU A 503 18.13 -10.90 -11.23
CA LEU A 503 17.18 -10.09 -10.48
C LEU A 503 15.74 -10.61 -10.61
N SER A 504 15.34 -11.03 -11.81
CA SER A 504 14.03 -11.66 -12.04
C SER A 504 13.84 -12.92 -11.21
N ARG A 505 14.86 -13.79 -11.18
CA ARG A 505 14.87 -15.01 -10.36
C ARG A 505 14.81 -14.72 -8.86
N ILE A 506 15.55 -13.71 -8.38
CA ILE A 506 15.49 -13.28 -6.98
C ILE A 506 14.10 -12.71 -6.67
N GLY A 507 13.54 -11.89 -7.55
CA GLY A 507 12.24 -11.23 -7.43
C GLY A 507 11.02 -12.13 -7.58
N SER A 508 11.13 -13.43 -7.33
CA SER A 508 9.99 -14.35 -7.27
C SER A 508 8.96 -13.96 -6.19
N ASP A 509 7.69 -14.30 -6.39
CA ASP A 509 6.59 -14.01 -5.44
C ASP A 509 6.89 -14.49 -4.02
N SER A 510 7.55 -15.64 -3.87
CA SER A 510 7.93 -16.20 -2.57
C SER A 510 8.95 -15.32 -1.85
N MET A 511 9.98 -14.84 -2.56
CA MET A 511 10.98 -13.91 -1.99
C MET A 511 10.32 -12.59 -1.57
N LEU A 512 9.51 -12.00 -2.46
CA LEU A 512 8.86 -10.73 -2.22
C LEU A 512 7.85 -10.80 -1.06
N SER A 513 7.14 -11.93 -0.93
CA SER A 513 6.23 -12.18 0.19
C SER A 513 6.98 -12.29 1.52
N MET A 514 8.09 -13.04 1.56
CA MET A 514 8.92 -13.12 2.76
C MET A 514 9.50 -11.76 3.17
N LEU A 515 9.95 -10.95 2.20
CA LEU A 515 10.42 -9.58 2.45
C LEU A 515 9.28 -8.71 3.00
N MET A 516 8.07 -8.81 2.44
CA MET A 516 6.91 -8.07 2.92
C MET A 516 6.50 -8.48 4.35
N GLU A 517 6.49 -9.76 4.68
CA GLU A 517 6.25 -10.24 6.05
C GLU A 517 7.29 -9.71 7.03
N ARG A 518 8.57 -9.77 6.64
CA ARG A 518 9.69 -9.22 7.41
C ARG A 518 9.55 -7.72 7.63
N TYR A 519 9.12 -6.96 6.61
CA TYR A 519 8.84 -5.53 6.74
C TYR A 519 7.73 -5.23 7.75
N GLN A 520 6.70 -6.09 7.82
CA GLN A 520 5.58 -5.92 8.73
C GLN A 520 5.97 -6.21 10.19
N GLN A 521 6.80 -7.22 10.41
CA GLN A 521 7.21 -7.67 11.74
C GLN A 521 8.45 -6.94 12.27
N GLY A 522 9.24 -6.35 11.37
CA GLY A 522 10.54 -5.77 11.69
C GLY A 522 10.49 -4.42 12.39
N ASN A 523 11.61 -4.09 13.05
CA ASN A 523 11.87 -2.73 13.58
C ASN A 523 12.24 -1.76 12.44
N GLU A 524 12.47 -0.49 12.74
CA GLU A 524 12.78 0.52 11.70
C GLU A 524 14.06 0.19 10.90
N THR A 525 15.11 -0.32 11.55
CA THR A 525 16.34 -0.75 10.85
C THR A 525 16.07 -1.89 9.89
N GLU A 526 15.25 -2.86 10.30
CA GLU A 526 14.89 -3.99 9.45
C GLU A 526 14.02 -3.57 8.26
N LYS A 527 13.10 -2.61 8.47
CA LYS A 527 12.31 -2.02 7.39
C LYS A 527 13.17 -1.32 6.35
N GLU A 528 14.20 -0.58 6.78
CA GLU A 528 15.15 0.07 5.88
C GLU A 528 15.92 -0.95 5.03
N LEU A 529 16.40 -2.04 5.63
CA LEU A 529 17.09 -3.12 4.92
C LEU A 529 16.18 -3.81 3.89
N VAL A 530 14.90 -4.00 4.22
CA VAL A 530 13.94 -4.59 3.29
C VAL A 530 13.61 -3.62 2.14
N ILE A 531 13.46 -2.32 2.41
CA ILE A 531 13.27 -1.31 1.36
C ILE A 531 14.48 -1.30 0.41
N GLU A 532 15.70 -1.41 0.96
CA GLU A 532 16.92 -1.51 0.15
C GLU A 532 16.95 -2.77 -0.70
N ALA A 533 16.51 -3.92 -0.16
CA ALA A 533 16.39 -5.16 -0.91
C ALA A 533 15.38 -5.06 -2.06
N PHE A 534 14.19 -4.49 -1.81
CA PHE A 534 13.20 -4.23 -2.88
C PHE A 534 13.78 -3.31 -3.97
N GLY A 535 14.52 -2.27 -3.59
CA GLY A 535 15.21 -1.40 -4.54
C GLY A 535 16.28 -2.11 -5.34
N GLY A 536 17.07 -2.98 -4.69
CA GLY A 536 18.07 -3.82 -5.37
C GLY A 536 17.46 -4.78 -6.39
N ILE A 537 16.28 -5.34 -6.11
CA ILE A 537 15.54 -6.20 -7.06
C ILE A 537 15.03 -5.39 -8.27
N GLY A 538 14.69 -4.12 -8.08
CA GLY A 538 14.32 -3.21 -9.17
C GLY A 538 12.90 -3.41 -9.72
N ASP A 539 12.75 -3.40 -11.04
CA ASP A 539 11.44 -3.36 -11.71
C ASP A 539 10.52 -4.53 -11.33
N THR A 540 11.05 -5.73 -11.14
CA THR A 540 10.28 -6.92 -10.73
C THR A 540 9.58 -6.69 -9.39
N ALA A 541 10.31 -6.17 -8.39
CA ALA A 541 9.77 -5.85 -7.08
C ALA A 541 8.75 -4.71 -7.14
N VAL A 542 9.06 -3.64 -7.89
CA VAL A 542 8.15 -2.50 -8.03
C VAL A 542 6.86 -2.90 -8.74
N SER A 543 6.92 -3.73 -9.78
CA SER A 543 5.73 -4.23 -10.47
C SER A 543 4.86 -5.06 -9.53
N TRP A 544 5.46 -5.93 -8.72
CA TRP A 544 4.73 -6.71 -7.73
C TRP A 544 4.05 -5.83 -6.66
N LEU A 545 4.75 -4.80 -6.17
CA LEU A 545 4.17 -3.82 -5.24
C LEU A 545 3.01 -3.04 -5.89
N ILE A 546 3.14 -2.66 -7.16
CA ILE A 546 2.06 -2.01 -7.92
C ILE A 546 0.84 -2.93 -8.05
N ASP A 547 1.05 -4.22 -8.32
CA ASP A 547 -0.02 -5.22 -8.37
C ASP A 547 -0.80 -5.32 -7.06
N ILE A 548 -0.11 -5.22 -5.91
CA ILE A 548 -0.77 -5.17 -4.60
C ILE A 548 -1.64 -3.92 -4.48
N LEU A 549 -1.20 -2.76 -4.96
CA LEU A 549 -2.03 -1.54 -4.95
C LEU A 549 -3.31 -1.68 -5.76
N GLN A 550 -3.32 -2.54 -6.79
CA GLN A 550 -4.49 -2.81 -7.62
C GLN A 550 -5.42 -3.84 -6.99
N LYS A 551 -4.86 -4.95 -6.48
CA LYS A 551 -5.62 -6.13 -6.02
C LYS A 551 -6.06 -6.02 -4.57
N SER A 552 -5.30 -5.34 -3.71
CA SER A 552 -5.56 -5.25 -2.28
C SER A 552 -6.78 -4.40 -1.95
N ARG A 553 -7.65 -4.95 -1.11
CA ARG A 553 -8.79 -4.24 -0.52
C ARG A 553 -8.42 -3.58 0.81
N ASP A 554 -7.37 -4.04 1.48
CA ASP A 554 -6.90 -3.46 2.74
C ASP A 554 -6.21 -2.10 2.50
N MET A 555 -6.73 -1.05 3.15
CA MET A 555 -6.13 0.28 3.08
C MET A 555 -4.76 0.32 3.79
N SER A 556 -4.60 -0.44 4.88
CA SER A 556 -3.35 -0.49 5.65
C SER A 556 -2.23 -1.10 4.83
N GLU A 557 -2.52 -2.18 4.10
CA GLU A 557 -1.59 -2.78 3.14
C GLU A 557 -1.21 -1.81 2.02
N ARG A 558 -2.19 -1.14 1.40
CA ARG A 558 -1.91 -0.15 0.35
C ARG A 558 -1.06 1.02 0.84
N VAL A 559 -1.26 1.49 2.07
CA VAL A 559 -0.43 2.55 2.67
C VAL A 559 0.99 2.06 2.92
N ARG A 560 1.18 0.82 3.41
CA ARG A 560 2.51 0.21 3.57
C ARG A 560 3.24 0.13 2.23
N VAL A 561 2.56 -0.40 1.21
CA VAL A 561 3.09 -0.55 -0.14
C VAL A 561 3.46 0.80 -0.76
N LEU A 562 2.60 1.81 -0.64
CA LEU A 562 2.89 3.17 -1.10
C LEU A 562 4.12 3.77 -0.42
N ARG A 563 4.32 3.51 0.88
CA ARG A 563 5.51 3.95 1.61
C ARG A 563 6.76 3.26 1.04
N ILE A 564 6.72 1.94 0.88
CA ILE A 564 7.84 1.19 0.28
C ILE A 564 8.19 1.73 -1.10
N ILE A 565 7.21 1.88 -2.01
CA ILE A 565 7.46 2.44 -3.36
C ILE A 565 8.06 3.85 -3.30
N SER A 566 7.64 4.67 -2.33
CA SER A 566 8.15 6.05 -2.18
C SER A 566 9.59 6.11 -1.66
N ASP A 567 10.00 5.11 -0.88
CA ASP A 567 11.29 5.09 -0.18
C ASP A 567 12.34 4.23 -0.91
N ILE A 568 11.92 3.44 -1.90
CA ILE A 568 12.81 2.61 -2.73
C ILE A 568 13.81 3.50 -3.49
N ARG A 569 15.10 3.12 -3.44
CA ARG A 569 16.19 3.74 -4.20
C ARG A 569 16.35 3.11 -5.59
N HIS A 570 15.27 3.06 -6.38
CA HIS A 570 15.23 2.56 -7.77
C HIS A 570 14.42 3.54 -8.64
N PRO A 571 14.84 3.87 -9.88
CA PRO A 571 14.09 4.73 -10.79
C PRO A 571 12.75 4.11 -11.28
N ALA A 572 11.74 4.14 -10.41
CA ALA A 572 10.40 3.60 -10.67
C ALA A 572 9.47 4.53 -11.48
N THR A 573 9.86 5.79 -11.72
CA THR A 573 8.98 6.81 -12.31
C THR A 573 8.51 6.43 -13.71
N GLY A 574 9.38 5.84 -14.54
CA GLY A 574 9.04 5.37 -15.88
C GLY A 574 7.99 4.26 -15.88
N LEU A 575 8.13 3.28 -14.97
CA LEU A 575 7.17 2.20 -14.78
C LEU A 575 5.82 2.72 -14.28
N LEU A 576 5.81 3.61 -13.27
CA LEU A 576 4.59 4.25 -12.76
C LEU A 576 3.89 5.06 -13.85
N ALA A 577 4.63 5.85 -14.63
CA ALA A 577 4.09 6.64 -15.73
C ALA A 577 3.47 5.74 -16.81
N ARG A 578 4.09 4.59 -17.12
CA ARG A 578 3.52 3.59 -18.03
C ARG A 578 2.21 3.02 -17.50
N LYS A 579 2.20 2.57 -16.24
CA LYS A 579 1.01 2.00 -15.57
C LYS A 579 -0.15 3.00 -15.45
N ILE A 580 0.15 4.27 -15.21
CA ILE A 580 -0.85 5.35 -15.22
C ILE A 580 -1.50 5.49 -16.60
N ARG A 581 -0.71 5.40 -17.69
CA ARG A 581 -1.23 5.45 -19.07
C ARG A 581 -2.03 4.21 -19.47
N GLU A 582 -1.68 3.04 -18.95
CA GLU A 582 -2.44 1.79 -19.15
C GLU A 582 -3.86 1.90 -18.58
N GLY A 583 -4.07 2.76 -17.57
CA GLY A 583 -5.38 3.00 -16.98
C GLY A 583 -5.72 2.00 -15.85
N GLY A 584 -6.90 2.17 -15.26
CA GLY A 584 -7.41 1.28 -14.21
C GLY A 584 -8.46 1.95 -13.32
N PRO A 585 -8.91 1.27 -12.26
CA PRO A 585 -9.87 1.83 -11.33
C PRO A 585 -9.36 3.13 -10.67
N TRP A 586 -10.27 4.06 -10.37
CA TRP A 586 -9.91 5.39 -9.84
C TRP A 586 -8.99 5.34 -8.61
N PHE A 587 -9.16 4.36 -7.71
CA PHE A 587 -8.36 4.22 -6.50
C PHE A 587 -6.95 3.73 -6.79
N TYR A 588 -6.79 2.86 -7.78
CA TYR A 588 -5.51 2.36 -8.25
C TYR A 588 -4.73 3.49 -8.93
N LEU A 589 -5.36 4.18 -9.89
CA LEU A 589 -4.77 5.34 -10.56
C LEU A 589 -4.38 6.43 -9.56
N ARG A 590 -5.25 6.76 -8.60
CA ARG A 590 -4.93 7.71 -7.53
C ARG A 590 -3.66 7.30 -6.76
N ASN A 591 -3.53 6.04 -6.38
CA ASN A 591 -2.36 5.56 -5.65
C ASN A 591 -1.08 5.66 -6.49
N LEU A 592 -1.12 5.31 -7.78
CA LEU A 592 0.02 5.48 -8.67
C LEU A 592 0.42 6.94 -8.86
N ILE A 593 -0.57 7.83 -9.00
CA ILE A 593 -0.36 9.28 -9.12
C ILE A 593 0.27 9.84 -7.86
N LEU A 594 -0.17 9.40 -6.68
CA LEU A 594 0.42 9.79 -5.40
C LEU A 594 1.87 9.31 -5.29
N ALA A 595 2.15 8.07 -5.66
CA ALA A 595 3.51 7.54 -5.66
C ALA A 595 4.41 8.35 -6.61
N LEU A 596 3.97 8.56 -7.86
CA LEU A 596 4.69 9.37 -8.85
C LEU A 596 4.86 10.82 -8.37
N GLY A 597 3.88 11.39 -7.68
CA GLY A 597 3.96 12.71 -7.06
C GLY A 597 5.08 12.87 -6.03
N LYS A 598 5.43 11.80 -5.32
CA LYS A 598 6.46 11.80 -4.27
C LYS A 598 7.87 11.59 -4.82
N ILE A 599 8.02 10.69 -5.79
CA ILE A 599 9.34 10.30 -6.32
C ILE A 599 9.66 10.94 -7.68
N GLY A 600 8.67 11.55 -8.33
CA GLY A 600 8.77 12.08 -9.68
C GLY A 600 9.48 13.43 -9.78
N SER A 601 9.85 13.75 -11.02
CA SER A 601 10.56 14.95 -11.43
C SER A 601 9.75 15.71 -12.48
N PRO A 602 10.10 16.97 -12.83
CA PRO A 602 9.41 17.72 -13.88
C PRO A 602 9.30 16.99 -15.23
N ALA A 603 10.18 16.01 -15.50
CA ALA A 603 10.10 15.17 -16.69
C ALA A 603 8.84 14.29 -16.71
N ASP A 604 8.33 13.89 -15.54
CA ASP A 604 7.20 12.96 -15.39
C ASP A 604 5.83 13.62 -15.51
N LEU A 605 5.78 14.95 -15.56
CA LEU A 605 4.54 15.72 -15.66
C LEU A 605 3.71 15.38 -16.90
N HIS A 606 4.35 14.94 -17.99
CA HIS A 606 3.67 14.50 -19.21
C HIS A 606 2.67 13.36 -18.95
N ALA A 607 2.91 12.52 -17.94
CA ALA A 607 2.01 11.43 -17.55
C ALA A 607 0.85 11.91 -16.65
N LEU A 608 1.02 13.02 -15.93
CA LEU A 608 0.03 13.54 -14.97
C LEU A 608 -0.93 14.55 -15.58
N ILE A 609 -0.46 15.40 -16.50
CA ILE A 609 -1.25 16.48 -17.11
C ILE A 609 -2.58 15.96 -17.72
N PRO A 610 -2.62 14.85 -18.47
CA PRO A 610 -3.89 14.35 -19.03
C PRO A 610 -4.95 13.99 -17.98
N LEU A 611 -4.53 13.62 -16.77
CA LEU A 611 -5.41 13.16 -15.69
C LEU A 611 -6.19 14.29 -15.02
N MET A 612 -5.84 15.55 -15.30
CA MET A 612 -6.63 16.72 -14.91
C MET A 612 -8.06 16.70 -15.49
N ASN A 613 -8.27 15.92 -16.56
CA ASN A 613 -9.56 15.75 -17.24
C ASN A 613 -10.15 14.34 -17.04
N HIS A 614 -9.63 13.57 -16.08
CA HIS A 614 -10.11 12.22 -15.80
C HIS A 614 -11.57 12.25 -15.33
N GLU A 615 -12.40 11.24 -15.64
CA GLU A 615 -13.82 11.22 -15.25
C GLU A 615 -14.05 11.30 -13.73
N ASP A 616 -13.12 10.75 -12.94
CA ASP A 616 -13.16 10.76 -11.48
C ASP A 616 -12.42 11.96 -10.88
N ILE A 617 -13.16 12.80 -10.14
CA ILE A 617 -12.65 14.00 -9.46
C ILE A 617 -11.51 13.72 -8.45
N ARG A 618 -11.45 12.52 -7.87
CA ARG A 618 -10.39 12.14 -6.92
C ARG A 618 -9.06 11.93 -7.64
N VAL A 619 -9.11 11.37 -8.85
CA VAL A 619 -7.95 11.22 -9.72
C VAL A 619 -7.46 12.59 -10.20
N GLN A 620 -8.39 13.47 -10.62
CA GLN A 620 -8.07 14.84 -10.99
C GLN A 620 -7.38 15.62 -9.84
N ARG A 621 -7.91 15.52 -8.62
CA ARG A 621 -7.34 16.19 -7.43
C ARG A 621 -5.95 15.68 -7.08
N GLU A 622 -5.75 14.36 -7.12
CA GLU A 622 -4.45 13.78 -6.85
C GLU A 622 -3.44 14.16 -7.94
N ALA A 623 -3.86 14.18 -9.22
CA ALA A 623 -3.03 14.65 -10.32
C ALA A 623 -2.59 16.10 -10.12
N LEU A 624 -3.54 16.98 -9.76
CA LEU A 624 -3.25 18.38 -9.43
C LEU A 624 -2.24 18.50 -8.28
N ASN A 625 -2.43 17.75 -7.20
CA ASN A 625 -1.52 17.76 -6.05
C ASN A 625 -0.12 17.26 -6.44
N SER A 626 -0.01 16.18 -7.20
CA SER A 626 1.26 15.63 -7.67
C SER A 626 1.97 16.58 -8.64
N ILE A 627 1.24 17.22 -9.56
CA ILE A 627 1.78 18.28 -10.43
C ILE A 627 2.32 19.44 -9.58
N TYR A 628 1.60 19.83 -8.52
CA TYR A 628 2.07 20.86 -7.60
C TYR A 628 3.34 20.43 -6.86
N LEU A 629 3.44 19.20 -6.37
CA LEU A 629 4.65 18.72 -5.70
C LEU A 629 5.87 18.78 -6.63
N ILE A 630 5.71 18.25 -7.85
CA ILE A 630 6.79 18.07 -8.83
C ILE A 630 7.16 19.37 -9.58
N GLY A 631 6.18 20.22 -9.90
CA GLY A 631 6.28 21.21 -10.97
C GLY A 631 7.29 22.36 -10.79
N GLY A 632 7.90 22.50 -9.60
CA GLY A 632 8.91 23.51 -9.31
C GLY A 632 8.50 24.94 -9.72
N GLU A 633 9.36 25.63 -10.48
CA GLU A 633 9.11 27.00 -10.97
C GLU A 633 8.03 27.06 -12.07
N LYS A 634 7.76 25.96 -12.78
CA LYS A 634 6.78 25.90 -13.88
C LYS A 634 5.34 25.68 -13.41
N ARG A 635 5.11 25.56 -12.09
CA ARG A 635 3.78 25.29 -11.50
C ARG A 635 2.71 26.24 -12.02
N GLY A 636 3.01 27.53 -12.08
CA GLY A 636 2.04 28.54 -12.52
C GLY A 636 1.60 28.35 -13.99
N ASP A 637 2.55 28.19 -14.90
CA ASP A 637 2.27 27.99 -16.32
C ASP A 637 1.49 26.69 -16.58
N LEU A 638 1.85 25.62 -15.86
CA LEU A 638 1.16 24.33 -15.94
C LEU A 638 -0.29 24.43 -15.48
N LEU A 639 -0.53 25.08 -14.33
CA LEU A 639 -1.89 25.32 -13.83
C LEU A 639 -2.71 26.14 -14.84
N LEU A 640 -2.13 27.18 -15.44
CA LEU A 640 -2.83 27.97 -16.46
C LEU A 640 -3.18 27.15 -17.71
N SER A 641 -2.25 26.31 -18.20
CA SER A 641 -2.50 25.48 -19.37
C SER A 641 -3.58 24.42 -19.14
N ALA A 642 -3.71 23.90 -17.91
CA ALA A 642 -4.68 22.86 -17.56
C ALA A 642 -6.06 23.42 -17.18
N MET A 643 -6.13 24.70 -16.75
CA MET A 643 -7.35 25.32 -16.23
C MET A 643 -8.55 25.29 -17.18
N PRO A 644 -8.43 25.47 -18.51
CA PRO A 644 -9.57 25.42 -19.42
C PRO A 644 -10.34 24.11 -19.38
N HIS A 645 -9.64 23.00 -19.10
CA HIS A 645 -10.20 21.66 -19.17
C HIS A 645 -10.69 21.12 -17.81
N ALA A 646 -10.37 21.82 -16.72
CA ALA A 646 -10.80 21.47 -15.36
C ALA A 646 -12.28 21.82 -15.10
N ASP A 647 -12.94 21.03 -14.25
CA ASP A 647 -14.29 21.35 -13.75
C ASP A 647 -14.28 22.57 -12.80
N GLU A 648 -15.45 23.13 -12.48
CA GLU A 648 -15.52 24.33 -11.62
C GLU A 648 -14.96 24.11 -10.20
N ARG A 649 -15.02 22.89 -9.66
CA ARG A 649 -14.53 22.58 -8.31
C ARG A 649 -13.00 22.54 -8.29
N LEU A 650 -12.38 21.97 -9.32
CA LEU A 650 -10.94 21.89 -9.48
C LEU A 650 -10.35 23.26 -9.87
N LYS A 651 -11.05 24.04 -10.70
CA LYS A 651 -10.70 25.44 -11.01
C LYS A 651 -10.50 26.28 -9.76
N ILE A 652 -11.38 26.16 -8.76
CA ILE A 652 -11.23 26.86 -7.47
C ILE A 652 -9.88 26.54 -6.82
N SER A 653 -9.50 25.26 -6.74
CA SER A 653 -8.21 24.84 -6.18
C SER A 653 -7.02 25.38 -6.99
N MET A 654 -7.11 25.37 -8.32
CA MET A 654 -6.06 25.89 -9.19
C MET A 654 -5.88 27.41 -9.04
N ILE A 655 -6.97 28.16 -8.91
CA ILE A 655 -6.99 29.61 -8.68
C ILE A 655 -6.33 29.95 -7.33
N ASP A 656 -6.66 29.22 -6.27
CA ASP A 656 -6.03 29.40 -4.96
C ASP A 656 -4.51 29.12 -5.01
N MET A 657 -4.10 28.06 -5.70
CA MET A 657 -2.68 27.74 -5.90
C MET A 657 -1.95 28.84 -6.69
N LEU A 658 -2.53 29.36 -7.77
CA LEU A 658 -1.97 30.49 -8.54
C LEU A 658 -1.82 31.75 -7.69
N GLY A 659 -2.82 32.04 -6.86
CA GLY A 659 -2.78 33.12 -5.87
C GLY A 659 -1.65 32.96 -4.86
N ALA A 660 -1.50 31.76 -4.28
CA ALA A 660 -0.43 31.46 -3.32
C ALA A 660 0.97 31.51 -3.95
N LEU A 661 1.10 31.08 -5.22
CA LEU A 661 2.32 31.18 -6.01
C LEU A 661 2.64 32.60 -6.48
N LYS A 662 1.69 33.55 -6.35
CA LYS A 662 1.78 34.92 -6.87
C LYS A 662 2.15 34.97 -8.35
N HIS A 663 1.60 34.04 -9.13
CA HIS A 663 1.96 33.86 -10.53
C HIS A 663 1.34 34.95 -11.42
N ARG A 664 2.11 36.01 -11.71
CA ARG A 664 1.65 37.19 -12.46
C ARG A 664 0.98 36.89 -13.82
N PRO A 665 1.45 35.95 -14.66
CA PRO A 665 0.77 35.63 -15.91
C PRO A 665 -0.70 35.21 -15.75
N ALA A 666 -1.11 34.74 -14.56
CA ALA A 666 -2.49 34.39 -14.28
C ALA A 666 -3.45 35.58 -14.28
N VAL A 667 -2.97 36.81 -14.10
CA VAL A 667 -3.81 38.00 -13.97
C VAL A 667 -4.69 38.21 -15.20
N ALA A 668 -4.15 38.00 -16.40
CA ALA A 668 -4.91 38.13 -17.65
C ALA A 668 -6.07 37.12 -17.71
N VAL A 669 -5.78 35.85 -17.41
CA VAL A 669 -6.78 34.77 -17.43
C VAL A 669 -7.85 34.97 -16.36
N LEU A 670 -7.44 35.31 -15.13
CA LEU A 670 -8.35 35.51 -14.01
C LEU A 670 -9.26 36.74 -14.19
N THR A 671 -8.74 37.81 -14.78
CA THR A 671 -9.55 39.01 -15.09
C THR A 671 -10.55 38.75 -16.23
N GLU A 672 -10.15 38.01 -17.26
CA GLU A 672 -11.06 37.55 -18.32
C GLU A 672 -12.16 36.65 -17.76
N MET A 673 -11.80 35.69 -16.90
CA MET A 673 -12.77 34.82 -16.22
C MET A 673 -13.81 35.66 -15.49
N LEU A 674 -13.39 36.65 -14.70
CA LEU A 674 -14.28 37.53 -13.92
C LEU A 674 -15.17 38.43 -14.80
N ALA A 675 -14.68 38.83 -15.99
CA ALA A 675 -15.40 39.68 -16.95
C ALA A 675 -16.39 38.90 -17.84
N SER A 676 -16.16 37.61 -18.07
CA SER A 676 -16.99 36.81 -18.97
C SER A 676 -18.36 36.49 -18.35
N LYS A 677 -19.45 36.81 -19.05
CA LYS A 677 -20.83 36.53 -18.58
C LYS A 677 -21.28 35.08 -18.83
N SER A 678 -20.55 34.34 -19.67
CA SER A 678 -20.87 32.96 -20.09
C SER A 678 -20.32 31.88 -19.15
N LEU A 679 -19.31 32.18 -18.33
CA LEU A 679 -18.65 31.20 -17.44
C LEU A 679 -19.29 31.09 -16.05
N PHE A 680 -20.43 31.75 -15.82
CA PHE A 680 -21.03 31.97 -14.51
C PHE A 680 -22.53 31.62 -14.47
N SER A 681 -22.92 30.53 -15.12
CA SER A 681 -24.32 30.05 -15.17
C SER A 681 -24.67 29.03 -14.08
N SER A 682 -23.74 28.70 -13.18
CA SER A 682 -23.87 27.63 -12.17
C SER A 682 -24.05 28.16 -10.73
N ARG A 683 -24.62 27.32 -9.84
CA ARG A 683 -24.73 27.57 -8.39
C ARG A 683 -23.38 27.80 -7.68
N LEU A 684 -22.25 27.43 -8.30
CA LEU A 684 -20.89 27.61 -7.75
C LEU A 684 -20.20 28.90 -8.23
N SER A 685 -20.88 29.69 -9.07
CA SER A 685 -20.37 30.93 -9.65
C SER A 685 -19.89 31.94 -8.61
N GLU A 686 -20.61 32.13 -7.49
CA GLU A 686 -20.24 33.11 -6.47
C GLU A 686 -18.94 32.72 -5.75
N LYS A 687 -18.78 31.43 -5.41
CA LYS A 687 -17.55 30.94 -4.78
C LYS A 687 -16.37 31.08 -5.72
N LEU A 688 -16.53 30.72 -6.99
CA LEU A 688 -15.50 30.87 -8.01
C LEU A 688 -15.08 32.34 -8.16
N GLN A 689 -16.03 33.27 -8.23
CA GLN A 689 -15.77 34.72 -8.32
C GLN A 689 -15.00 35.25 -7.10
N ASN A 690 -15.39 34.84 -5.88
CA ASN A 690 -14.67 35.20 -4.66
C ASN A 690 -13.21 34.72 -4.69
N ASN A 691 -12.97 33.46 -5.07
CA ASN A 691 -11.63 32.91 -5.17
C ASN A 691 -10.79 33.63 -6.22
N VAL A 692 -11.37 34.02 -7.37
CA VAL A 692 -10.69 34.84 -8.39
C VAL A 692 -10.28 36.19 -7.82
N CYS A 693 -11.19 36.93 -7.17
CA CYS A 693 -10.87 38.22 -6.56
C CYS A 693 -9.78 38.09 -5.49
N ALA A 694 -9.88 37.09 -4.61
CA ALA A 694 -8.89 36.84 -3.57
C ALA A 694 -7.51 36.47 -4.16
N ALA A 695 -7.47 35.64 -5.20
CA ALA A 695 -6.22 35.26 -5.87
C ALA A 695 -5.56 36.46 -6.56
N LEU A 696 -6.31 37.31 -7.26
CA LEU A 696 -5.81 38.56 -7.85
C LEU A 696 -5.19 39.47 -6.79
N GLY A 697 -5.85 39.63 -5.63
CA GLY A 697 -5.31 40.38 -4.49
C GLY A 697 -4.01 39.78 -3.93
N ARG A 698 -3.90 38.45 -3.83
CA ARG A 698 -2.67 37.77 -3.37
C ARG A 698 -1.52 37.87 -4.36
N ILE A 699 -1.81 37.83 -5.67
CA ILE A 699 -0.82 38.03 -6.74
C ILE A 699 -0.24 39.44 -6.66
N GLY A 700 -1.10 40.44 -6.39
CA GLY A 700 -0.66 41.80 -6.12
C GLY A 700 -0.29 42.61 -7.37
N ASP A 701 -0.73 42.19 -8.56
CA ASP A 701 -0.43 42.89 -9.81
C ASP A 701 -1.42 44.05 -10.04
N PRO A 702 -0.95 45.30 -10.23
CA PRO A 702 -1.80 46.46 -10.46
C PRO A 702 -2.71 46.35 -11.69
N ALA A 703 -2.36 45.50 -12.67
CA ALA A 703 -3.19 45.25 -13.85
C ALA A 703 -4.59 44.69 -13.51
N ALA A 704 -4.78 44.09 -12.33
CA ALA A 704 -6.06 43.58 -11.87
C ALA A 704 -7.02 44.66 -11.34
N VAL A 705 -6.50 45.83 -10.92
CA VAL A 705 -7.24 46.87 -10.20
C VAL A 705 -8.45 47.41 -10.99
N PRO A 706 -8.37 47.69 -12.30
CA PRO A 706 -9.51 48.22 -13.05
C PRO A 706 -10.72 47.26 -13.03
N VAL A 707 -10.47 45.96 -13.19
CA VAL A 707 -11.53 44.94 -13.21
C VAL A 707 -12.09 44.71 -11.81
N LEU A 708 -11.24 44.61 -10.78
CA LEU A 708 -11.69 44.48 -9.39
C LEU A 708 -12.54 45.68 -8.95
N ARG A 709 -12.17 46.90 -9.38
CA ARG A 709 -12.93 48.12 -9.08
C ARG A 709 -14.30 48.12 -9.76
N ALA A 710 -14.35 47.70 -11.02
CA ALA A 710 -15.62 47.56 -11.74
C ALA A 710 -16.58 46.57 -11.05
N VAL A 711 -16.04 45.52 -10.42
CA VAL A 711 -16.83 44.57 -9.60
C VAL A 711 -17.29 45.22 -8.31
N ALA A 712 -16.39 45.83 -7.54
CA ALA A 712 -16.69 46.44 -6.24
C ALA A 712 -17.72 47.58 -6.32
N GLU A 713 -17.66 48.40 -7.38
CA GLU A 713 -18.49 49.61 -7.54
C GLU A 713 -19.80 49.36 -8.32
N GLN A 714 -20.10 48.12 -8.73
CA GLN A 714 -21.27 47.83 -9.56
C GLN A 714 -22.59 48.13 -8.82
N LYS A 715 -23.33 49.15 -9.29
CA LYS A 715 -24.63 49.57 -8.73
C LYS A 715 -25.77 48.65 -9.20
N ARG A 716 -26.70 48.33 -8.28
CA ARG A 716 -27.82 47.36 -8.49
C ARG A 716 -28.86 47.74 -9.54
N LEU A 717 -28.78 48.90 -10.20
CA LEU A 717 -29.99 49.50 -10.76
C LEU A 717 -30.54 48.91 -12.07
N LEU A 718 -29.80 48.15 -12.89
CA LEU A 718 -30.32 47.67 -14.19
C LEU A 718 -29.75 46.32 -14.70
N SER A 719 -29.03 45.53 -13.89
CA SER A 719 -28.46 44.23 -14.31
C SER A 719 -29.17 43.07 -13.63
N LEU A 720 -29.78 42.17 -14.42
CA LEU A 720 -30.38 40.91 -13.96
C LEU A 720 -29.37 39.93 -13.31
N HIS A 721 -28.07 40.28 -13.28
CA HIS A 721 -26.97 39.43 -12.77
C HIS A 721 -25.94 40.29 -12.00
N ALA A 722 -26.36 41.00 -10.96
CA ALA A 722 -25.43 41.78 -10.12
C ALA A 722 -24.55 40.85 -9.26
N TYR A 723 -23.25 41.16 -9.12
CA TYR A 723 -22.37 40.43 -8.19
C TYR A 723 -22.91 40.50 -6.75
N SER A 724 -22.72 39.43 -5.98
CA SER A 724 -23.13 39.39 -4.57
C SER A 724 -22.33 40.38 -3.74
N ASP A 725 -22.87 40.76 -2.58
CA ASP A 725 -22.20 41.72 -1.69
C ASP A 725 -20.85 41.15 -1.19
N ASN A 726 -20.76 39.84 -0.97
CA ASN A 726 -19.54 39.13 -0.60
C ASN A 726 -18.43 39.20 -1.69
N VAL A 727 -18.81 39.08 -2.97
CA VAL A 727 -17.86 39.24 -4.10
C VAL A 727 -17.35 40.67 -4.20
N LYS A 728 -18.21 41.66 -3.94
CA LYS A 728 -17.82 43.08 -3.93
C LYS A 728 -16.87 43.41 -2.78
N GLU A 729 -17.16 42.89 -1.59
CA GLU A 729 -16.30 43.03 -0.42
C GLU A 729 -14.92 42.39 -0.65
N THR A 730 -14.90 41.19 -1.23
CA THR A 730 -13.64 40.49 -1.57
C THR A 730 -12.85 41.24 -2.63
N ALA A 731 -13.52 41.82 -3.64
CA ALA A 731 -12.87 42.66 -4.66
C ALA A 731 -12.30 43.95 -4.06
N ALA A 732 -13.02 44.61 -3.14
CA ALA A 732 -12.53 45.79 -2.43
C ALA A 732 -11.29 45.45 -1.57
N ALA A 733 -11.34 44.36 -0.82
CA ALA A 733 -10.21 43.88 -0.02
C ALA A 733 -8.98 43.52 -0.89
N ALA A 734 -9.20 42.98 -2.09
CA ALA A 734 -8.14 42.69 -3.05
C ALA A 734 -7.47 43.97 -3.59
N ILE A 735 -8.24 45.03 -3.85
CA ILE A 735 -7.70 46.34 -4.25
C ILE A 735 -6.83 46.92 -3.12
N ASP A 736 -7.33 46.90 -1.88
CA ASP A 736 -6.57 47.38 -0.71
C ASP A 736 -5.25 46.61 -0.55
N ALA A 737 -5.28 45.29 -0.76
CA ALA A 737 -4.09 44.45 -0.71
C ALA A 737 -3.06 44.84 -1.78
N ILE A 738 -3.49 45.08 -3.03
CA ILE A 738 -2.61 45.51 -4.13
C ILE A 738 -2.00 46.89 -3.84
N SER A 739 -2.82 47.87 -3.42
CA SER A 739 -2.35 49.22 -3.08
C SER A 739 -1.39 49.23 -1.89
N SER A 740 -1.60 48.35 -0.90
CA SER A 740 -0.67 48.20 0.22
C SER A 740 0.67 47.55 -0.16
N ALA A 741 0.71 46.78 -1.26
CA ALA A 741 1.93 46.16 -1.77
C ALA A 741 2.78 47.14 -2.60
N GLU A 742 2.16 48.08 -3.33
CA GLU A 742 2.85 49.15 -4.08
C GLU A 742 3.62 50.14 -3.18
N THR A 743 3.21 50.31 -1.92
CA THR A 743 3.81 51.25 -0.97
C THR A 743 5.02 50.71 -0.21
N ARG A 744 5.43 49.45 -0.44
CA ARG A 744 6.65 48.85 0.15
C ARG A 744 7.76 48.74 -0.90
N PRO A 745 8.97 49.29 -0.66
CA PRO A 745 10.08 49.12 -1.60
C PRO A 745 10.49 47.65 -1.71
N ALA A 746 10.77 47.20 -2.93
CA ALA A 746 11.10 45.82 -3.27
C ALA A 746 12.34 45.32 -2.49
N ALA A 747 12.13 44.40 -1.56
CA ALA A 747 13.22 43.64 -0.97
C ALA A 747 13.77 42.65 -2.00
N ALA A 748 15.10 42.54 -2.07
CA ALA A 748 15.85 41.64 -2.95
C ALA A 748 15.32 40.18 -2.92
N PRO A 749 15.48 39.39 -3.99
CA PRO A 749 14.96 38.04 -4.07
C PRO A 749 15.54 37.19 -2.93
N ALA A 750 14.65 36.69 -2.06
CA ALA A 750 15.01 35.77 -1.00
C ALA A 750 15.63 34.51 -1.63
N ALA A 751 16.80 34.13 -1.11
CA ALA A 751 17.49 32.91 -1.50
C ALA A 751 16.57 31.68 -1.36
N LYS A 752 16.68 30.74 -2.31
CA LYS A 752 16.00 29.44 -2.31
C LYS A 752 16.05 28.80 -0.91
N PRO A 753 14.96 28.17 -0.43
CA PRO A 753 15.01 27.42 0.81
C PRO A 753 15.98 26.25 0.62
N ARG A 754 17.16 26.35 1.23
CA ARG A 754 18.04 25.20 1.47
C ARG A 754 17.30 24.31 2.46
N LEU A 755 16.78 23.17 1.99
CA LEU A 755 16.46 22.06 2.87
C LEU A 755 17.79 21.61 3.50
N GLN A 756 17.97 21.92 4.79
CA GLN A 756 18.98 21.23 5.59
C GLN A 756 18.49 19.81 5.83
N PRO A 757 19.34 18.78 5.68
CA PRO A 757 19.05 17.46 6.20
C PRO A 757 18.80 17.59 7.71
N LEU A 758 17.71 17.02 8.20
CA LEU A 758 17.51 16.83 9.63
C LEU A 758 18.64 15.93 10.14
N SER A 759 19.65 16.54 10.75
CA SER A 759 20.63 15.84 11.57
C SER A 759 19.94 15.41 12.87
N LEU A 760 19.75 14.11 13.03
CA LEU A 760 19.33 13.51 14.29
C LEU A 760 20.49 13.65 15.29
N SER A 761 20.35 14.55 16.24
CA SER A 761 21.16 14.52 17.47
C SER A 761 20.56 13.50 18.43
N PRO A 762 21.40 12.76 19.18
CA PRO A 762 21.02 11.52 19.86
C PRO A 762 20.06 11.79 21.01
N VAL A 763 18.94 11.08 21.02
CA VAL A 763 18.07 10.99 22.18
C VAL A 763 18.83 10.18 23.24
N LYS A 764 19.08 10.81 24.39
CA LYS A 764 19.67 10.17 25.57
C LYS A 764 18.79 9.01 26.03
N SER A 765 19.43 7.89 26.28
CA SER A 765 18.88 6.69 26.92
C SER A 765 18.22 7.04 28.25
N PRO A 766 17.09 6.42 28.62
CA PRO A 766 16.77 6.16 30.00
C PRO A 766 17.19 4.73 30.33
N ALA A 767 18.30 4.60 31.05
CA ALA A 767 18.55 3.41 31.86
C ALA A 767 18.03 3.69 33.27
N THR A 768 17.11 2.87 33.75
CA THR A 768 17.25 2.17 35.03
C THR A 768 16.16 1.10 35.11
N VAL A 769 16.63 -0.14 35.25
CA VAL A 769 15.83 -1.32 35.53
C VAL A 769 15.41 -1.25 37.00
N GLU A 770 14.10 -1.21 37.26
CA GLU A 770 13.53 -1.56 38.56
C GLU A 770 12.67 -2.82 38.43
N LYS A 771 12.81 -3.68 39.44
CA LYS A 771 12.35 -5.05 39.54
C LYS A 771 10.81 -5.17 39.63
N ASP A 772 10.30 -6.23 39.01
CA ASP A 772 9.06 -6.96 39.32
C ASP A 772 7.92 -6.18 39.99
N ASN A 773 7.20 -5.39 39.20
CA ASN A 773 5.80 -5.06 39.48
C ASN A 773 4.94 -5.70 38.40
N VAL A 774 4.15 -6.70 38.78
CA VAL A 774 3.07 -7.20 37.92
C VAL A 774 2.05 -6.06 37.79
N PRO A 775 1.80 -5.53 36.57
CA PRO A 775 0.89 -4.41 36.39
C PRO A 775 -0.53 -4.80 36.79
N THR A 776 -1.22 -3.88 37.47
CA THR A 776 -2.59 -4.07 37.94
C THR A 776 -3.58 -4.15 36.77
N ALA A 777 -4.78 -4.70 37.00
CA ALA A 777 -5.83 -4.79 35.98
C ALA A 777 -6.20 -3.41 35.37
N ALA A 778 -6.21 -2.36 36.19
CA ALA A 778 -6.46 -0.99 35.75
C ALA A 778 -5.33 -0.44 34.86
N GLU A 779 -4.06 -0.69 35.21
CA GLU A 779 -2.92 -0.27 34.40
C GLU A 779 -2.84 -1.00 33.06
N LEU A 780 -3.24 -2.26 33.03
CA LEU A 780 -3.38 -3.06 31.82
C LEU A 780 -4.54 -2.57 30.96
N LEU A 781 -5.69 -2.23 31.55
CA LEU A 781 -6.82 -1.63 30.82
C LEU A 781 -6.47 -0.25 30.22
N ASP A 782 -5.73 0.58 30.96
CA ASP A 782 -5.25 1.86 30.45
C ASP A 782 -4.13 1.71 29.42
N SER A 783 -3.33 0.63 29.50
CA SER A 783 -2.41 0.24 28.43
C SER A 783 -3.17 -0.18 27.17
N ILE A 784 -4.24 -0.98 27.29
CA ILE A 784 -5.13 -1.35 26.19
C ILE A 784 -5.74 -0.11 25.54
N ARG A 785 -6.31 0.82 26.33
CA ARG A 785 -6.84 2.11 25.82
C ARG A 785 -5.79 2.91 25.07
N ARG A 786 -4.57 3.02 25.61
CA ARG A 786 -3.45 3.74 24.95
C ARG A 786 -3.05 3.07 23.63
N HIS A 787 -2.94 1.74 23.60
CA HIS A 787 -2.57 1.04 22.38
C HIS A 787 -3.68 1.04 21.32
N ILE A 788 -4.95 1.06 21.73
CA ILE A 788 -6.11 1.32 20.87
C ILE A 788 -6.00 2.72 20.26
N LYS A 789 -5.74 3.75 21.08
CA LYS A 789 -5.56 5.14 20.60
C LYS A 789 -4.41 5.27 19.59
N LEU A 790 -3.36 4.46 19.75
CA LEU A 790 -2.18 4.42 18.88
C LEU A 790 -2.33 3.49 17.67
N GLY A 791 -3.43 2.77 17.53
CA GLY A 791 -3.68 1.82 16.42
C GLY A 791 -2.78 0.57 16.45
N ASN A 792 -2.18 0.24 17.59
CA ASN A 792 -1.26 -0.88 17.74
C ASN A 792 -1.99 -2.14 18.20
N THR A 793 -2.67 -2.81 17.27
CA THR A 793 -3.52 -3.99 17.52
C THR A 793 -2.79 -5.14 18.20
N ASN A 794 -1.50 -5.34 17.90
CA ASN A 794 -0.69 -6.39 18.53
C ASN A 794 -0.40 -6.09 20.01
N ALA A 795 -0.11 -4.83 20.36
CA ALA A 795 0.08 -4.43 21.75
C ALA A 795 -1.23 -4.46 22.54
N VAL A 796 -2.37 -4.18 21.89
CA VAL A 796 -3.72 -4.33 22.47
C VAL A 796 -4.01 -5.78 22.82
N MET A 797 -3.79 -6.71 21.89
CA MET A 797 -4.01 -8.15 22.13
C MET A 797 -3.06 -8.71 23.19
N SER A 798 -1.80 -8.26 23.21
CA SER A 798 -0.82 -8.64 24.23
C SER A 798 -1.20 -8.14 25.63
N ALA A 799 -1.64 -6.89 25.77
CA ALA A 799 -2.09 -6.34 27.04
C ALA A 799 -3.40 -6.99 27.53
N ARG A 800 -4.30 -7.36 26.60
CA ARG A 800 -5.54 -8.12 26.88
C ARG A 800 -5.24 -9.53 27.40
N GLU A 801 -4.30 -10.24 26.79
CA GLU A 801 -3.94 -11.59 27.26
C GLU A 801 -3.31 -11.54 28.65
N ARG A 802 -2.50 -10.51 28.93
CA ARG A 802 -1.97 -10.28 30.28
C ARG A 802 -3.07 -9.93 31.28
N LEU A 803 -4.08 -9.15 30.89
CA LEU A 803 -5.25 -8.84 31.71
C LEU A 803 -6.06 -10.11 32.04
N ARG A 804 -6.15 -11.06 31.11
CA ARG A 804 -6.82 -12.36 31.29
C ARG A 804 -6.12 -13.26 32.32
N THR A 805 -4.79 -13.14 32.44
CA THR A 805 -3.99 -13.96 33.37
C THR A 805 -3.99 -13.49 34.83
N VAL A 806 -4.51 -12.29 35.11
CA VAL A 806 -4.64 -11.76 36.49
C VAL A 806 -5.98 -12.22 37.07
N HIS A 807 -5.97 -13.17 38.00
CA HIS A 807 -7.20 -13.87 38.44
C HIS A 807 -8.03 -13.13 39.52
N THR A 808 -9.34 -13.43 39.45
CA THR A 808 -10.50 -13.13 40.34
C THR A 808 -11.07 -11.72 40.40
N GLU A 809 -10.28 -10.64 40.29
CA GLU A 809 -10.83 -9.27 40.45
C GLU A 809 -11.04 -8.49 39.13
N ALA A 810 -10.39 -8.89 38.03
CA ALA A 810 -10.34 -8.11 36.77
C ALA A 810 -11.51 -8.35 35.79
N ARG A 811 -12.65 -8.87 36.25
CA ARG A 811 -13.73 -9.36 35.37
C ARG A 811 -14.46 -8.21 34.66
N ALA A 812 -14.60 -7.07 35.32
CA ALA A 812 -15.20 -5.86 34.75
C ALA A 812 -14.25 -5.21 33.73
N GLU A 813 -12.95 -5.19 34.02
CA GLU A 813 -11.90 -4.65 33.16
C GLU A 813 -11.70 -5.51 31.92
N LEU A 814 -11.79 -6.84 32.04
CA LEU A 814 -11.73 -7.76 30.89
C LEU A 814 -12.96 -7.57 29.99
N GLN A 815 -14.15 -7.41 30.57
CA GLN A 815 -15.36 -7.10 29.80
C GLN A 815 -15.26 -5.74 29.10
N ALA A 816 -14.77 -4.71 29.80
CA ALA A 816 -14.55 -3.39 29.22
C ALA A 816 -13.48 -3.42 28.11
N ALA A 817 -12.42 -4.20 28.28
CA ALA A 817 -11.40 -4.42 27.25
C ALA A 817 -11.99 -5.14 26.03
N ASP A 818 -12.80 -6.18 26.23
CA ASP A 818 -13.46 -6.92 25.15
C ASP A 818 -14.46 -6.05 24.39
N GLU A 819 -15.21 -5.19 25.07
CA GLU A 819 -16.09 -4.20 24.44
C GLU A 819 -15.28 -3.16 23.64
N MET A 820 -14.21 -2.60 24.20
CA MET A 820 -13.33 -1.65 23.49
C MET A 820 -12.66 -2.29 22.27
N ILE A 821 -12.19 -3.53 22.39
CA ILE A 821 -11.57 -4.27 21.31
C ILE A 821 -12.61 -4.61 20.24
N SER A 822 -13.83 -5.01 20.62
CA SER A 822 -14.91 -5.26 19.67
C SER A 822 -15.33 -4.00 18.90
N ARG A 823 -15.32 -2.81 19.55
CA ARG A 823 -15.60 -1.52 18.91
C ARG A 823 -14.51 -1.11 17.91
N VAL A 824 -13.26 -1.51 18.15
CA VAL A 824 -12.09 -1.20 17.30
C VAL A 824 -11.89 -2.24 16.19
N GLN A 825 -12.21 -3.51 16.47
CA GLN A 825 -12.19 -4.62 15.51
C GLN A 825 -13.38 -4.61 14.55
N ARG A 826 -14.39 -3.77 14.79
CA ARG A 826 -15.29 -3.29 13.74
C ARG A 826 -14.51 -2.37 12.81
N THR A 827 -13.66 -2.96 11.99
CA THR A 827 -13.14 -2.28 10.79
C THR A 827 -14.31 -1.94 9.87
N PRO A 828 -14.22 -0.81 9.14
CA PRO A 828 -15.29 -0.31 8.26
C PRO A 828 -15.39 -1.15 6.97
N ASP A 829 -15.61 -2.45 7.09
CA ASP A 829 -16.05 -3.30 5.98
C ASP A 829 -17.57 -3.25 5.91
N ARG A 830 -18.07 -2.20 5.25
CA ARG A 830 -19.34 -2.11 4.48
C ARG A 830 -20.67 -2.67 5.03
N GLU A 831 -20.79 -3.18 6.26
CA GLU A 831 -22.07 -3.74 6.76
C GLU A 831 -22.77 -2.92 7.85
N ASP A 832 -22.10 -1.97 8.50
CA ASP A 832 -22.78 -1.09 9.45
C ASP A 832 -22.94 0.32 8.86
N ALA A 833 -24.08 0.58 8.22
CA ALA A 833 -24.52 1.96 8.05
C ALA A 833 -24.77 2.56 9.45
N VAL A 834 -24.33 3.80 9.70
CA VAL A 834 -24.70 4.53 10.93
C VAL A 834 -26.22 4.34 11.16
N PRO A 835 -26.65 3.91 12.36
CA PRO A 835 -28.06 3.63 12.61
C PRO A 835 -28.93 4.81 12.19
N LYS A 836 -30.02 4.54 11.44
CA LYS A 836 -30.90 5.60 10.93
C LYS A 836 -31.46 6.48 12.05
N ASP A 837 -31.71 5.90 13.22
CA ASP A 837 -32.19 6.60 14.40
C ASP A 837 -31.15 7.59 14.93
N HIS A 838 -29.85 7.26 14.84
CA HIS A 838 -28.76 8.16 15.21
C HIS A 838 -28.60 9.29 14.19
N MET A 839 -28.61 8.98 12.88
CA MET A 839 -28.56 10.01 11.83
C MET A 839 -29.75 10.97 11.93
N GLY A 840 -30.93 10.46 12.30
CA GLY A 840 -32.17 11.23 12.44
C GLY A 840 -32.14 12.30 13.54
N LEU A 841 -31.21 12.21 14.49
CA LEU A 841 -31.01 13.25 15.52
C LEU A 841 -30.26 14.48 14.98
N TRP A 842 -29.41 14.29 13.96
CA TRP A 842 -28.60 15.36 13.36
C TRP A 842 -28.63 15.30 11.83
N PRO A 843 -29.81 15.45 11.21
CA PRO A 843 -29.98 15.26 9.77
C PRO A 843 -29.10 16.22 8.95
N ASP A 844 -29.04 17.49 9.32
CA ASP A 844 -28.25 18.52 8.61
C ASP A 844 -26.74 18.25 8.70
N LEU A 845 -26.26 17.64 9.79
CA LEU A 845 -24.87 17.23 9.94
C LEU A 845 -24.59 16.06 9.01
N TYR A 846 -25.37 14.98 9.11
CA TYR A 846 -25.12 13.75 8.37
C TYR A 846 -25.40 13.87 6.87
N GLU A 847 -26.26 14.79 6.43
CA GLU A 847 -26.47 15.09 5.00
C GLU A 847 -25.24 15.76 4.35
N ALA A 848 -24.46 16.52 5.14
CA ALA A 848 -23.23 17.16 4.67
C ALA A 848 -22.02 16.20 4.58
N LEU A 849 -22.11 15.00 5.17
CA LEU A 849 -21.04 14.01 5.25
C LEU A 849 -21.15 12.97 4.13
N SER A 850 -20.01 12.51 3.60
CA SER A 850 -19.99 11.27 2.82
C SER A 850 -20.29 10.06 3.73
N PRO A 851 -20.72 8.91 3.18
CA PRO A 851 -20.93 7.70 3.98
C PRO A 851 -19.70 7.30 4.82
N GLU A 852 -18.50 7.49 4.27
CA GLU A 852 -17.24 7.20 4.96
C GLU A 852 -16.95 8.22 6.07
N GLU A 853 -17.23 9.50 5.84
CA GLU A 853 -17.11 10.56 6.84
C GLU A 853 -18.13 10.39 7.98
N ALA A 854 -19.37 9.99 7.65
CA ALA A 854 -20.44 9.68 8.60
C ALA A 854 -20.05 8.51 9.51
N ASN A 855 -19.53 7.43 8.92
CA ASN A 855 -19.02 6.29 9.68
C ASN A 855 -17.82 6.70 10.53
N ALA A 856 -16.86 7.44 9.98
CA ALA A 856 -15.68 7.90 10.72
C ALA A 856 -16.03 8.80 11.92
N LEU A 857 -17.04 9.66 11.76
CA LEU A 857 -17.58 10.47 12.84
C LEU A 857 -18.24 9.59 13.90
N TYR A 858 -19.18 8.73 13.50
CA TYR A 858 -19.95 7.87 14.40
C TYR A 858 -19.05 6.95 15.25
N TYR A 859 -18.10 6.25 14.62
CA TYR A 859 -17.19 5.33 15.33
C TYR A 859 -16.11 6.03 16.15
N ALA A 860 -15.88 7.32 15.94
CA ALA A 860 -14.97 8.09 16.77
C ALA A 860 -15.64 8.67 18.03
N MET A 861 -16.97 8.62 18.11
CA MET A 861 -17.71 9.08 19.28
C MET A 861 -17.69 8.03 20.40
N GLU A 862 -17.59 8.50 21.64
CA GLU A 862 -17.68 7.68 22.84
C GLU A 862 -18.97 8.00 23.61
N GLU A 863 -19.65 6.98 24.13
CA GLU A 863 -20.87 7.16 24.93
C GLU A 863 -20.54 7.53 26.38
N GLN A 864 -21.30 8.46 26.95
CA GLN A 864 -21.22 8.83 28.36
C GLN A 864 -22.61 9.18 28.90
N SER A 865 -22.93 8.63 30.07
CA SER A 865 -24.19 8.90 30.79
C SER A 865 -23.92 9.70 32.06
N PHE A 866 -24.89 10.54 32.42
CA PHE A 866 -24.84 11.42 33.59
C PHE A 866 -26.12 11.27 34.42
N SER A 867 -25.97 11.31 35.74
CA SER A 867 -27.08 11.29 36.69
C SER A 867 -27.73 12.66 36.79
N ASP A 868 -28.92 12.71 37.41
CA ASP A 868 -29.59 13.98 37.70
C ASP A 868 -28.72 14.90 38.57
N ASP A 869 -28.76 16.20 38.31
CA ASP A 869 -27.90 17.25 38.90
C ASP A 869 -26.37 17.06 38.73
N GLU A 870 -25.93 16.08 37.93
CA GLU A 870 -24.50 15.87 37.67
C GLU A 870 -23.93 16.99 36.78
N THR A 871 -22.79 17.55 37.19
CA THR A 871 -22.10 18.60 36.41
C THR A 871 -21.16 17.99 35.38
N ILE A 872 -21.43 18.25 34.11
CA ILE A 872 -20.66 17.74 32.97
C ILE A 872 -19.41 18.59 32.73
N CYS A 873 -19.57 19.91 32.75
CA CYS A 873 -18.48 20.88 32.60
C CYS A 873 -18.73 22.03 33.57
N ARG A 874 -17.72 22.44 34.36
CA ARG A 874 -17.83 23.69 35.15
C ARG A 874 -17.20 24.87 34.44
N GLN A 875 -17.81 26.03 34.61
CA GLN A 875 -17.23 27.30 34.18
C GLN A 875 -15.82 27.47 34.79
N GLY A 876 -14.83 27.76 33.93
CA GLY A 876 -13.43 27.89 34.31
C GLY A 876 -12.60 26.60 34.19
N GLU A 877 -13.22 25.44 34.08
CA GLU A 877 -12.52 24.16 33.85
C GLU A 877 -12.13 24.00 32.37
N ARG A 878 -11.10 23.19 32.12
CA ARG A 878 -10.71 22.82 30.76
C ARG A 878 -11.60 21.67 30.30
N SER A 879 -12.20 21.84 29.12
CA SER A 879 -12.84 20.75 28.39
C SER A 879 -12.27 20.71 26.97
N SER A 880 -12.09 19.51 26.43
CA SER A 880 -11.68 19.26 25.05
C SER A 880 -12.70 18.39 24.31
N ARG A 881 -13.94 18.33 24.81
CA ARG A 881 -14.97 17.42 24.31
C ARG A 881 -16.12 18.18 23.67
N LEU A 882 -16.61 17.65 22.56
CA LEU A 882 -17.85 18.06 21.91
C LEU A 882 -18.91 17.02 22.22
N TYR A 883 -19.98 17.40 22.90
CA TYR A 883 -21.05 16.50 23.32
C TYR A 883 -22.26 16.58 22.40
N PHE A 884 -22.85 15.43 22.15
CA PHE A 884 -24.04 15.17 21.34
C PHE A 884 -25.09 14.55 22.25
N VAL A 885 -26.21 15.24 22.48
CA VAL A 885 -27.23 14.79 23.43
C VAL A 885 -28.13 13.75 22.77
N LEU A 886 -28.03 12.50 23.22
CA LEU A 886 -28.89 11.42 22.73
C LEU A 886 -30.25 11.41 23.43
N LYS A 887 -30.28 11.70 24.74
CA LYS A 887 -31.50 11.66 25.55
C LYS A 887 -31.33 12.44 26.85
N GLY A 888 -32.44 12.91 27.41
CA GLY A 888 -32.48 13.68 28.65
C GLY A 888 -32.40 15.18 28.42
N SER A 889 -32.28 15.95 29.51
CA SER A 889 -32.23 17.40 29.46
C SER A 889 -31.09 17.96 30.29
N LEU A 890 -30.47 19.03 29.79
CA LEU A 890 -29.35 19.72 30.43
C LEU A 890 -29.69 21.20 30.59
N LYS A 891 -29.16 21.86 31.62
CA LYS A 891 -29.11 23.31 31.71
C LYS A 891 -27.71 23.82 31.42
N LEU A 892 -27.65 24.86 30.58
CA LEU A 892 -26.45 25.66 30.36
C LEU A 892 -26.57 26.95 31.17
N ILE A 893 -25.68 27.13 32.13
CA ILE A 893 -25.71 28.25 33.08
C ILE A 893 -24.38 29.02 33.07
N PHE A 894 -24.37 30.22 33.63
CA PHE A 894 -23.14 30.85 34.07
C PHE A 894 -23.32 31.40 35.49
N HIS A 895 -22.22 31.45 36.23
CA HIS A 895 -22.17 32.06 37.54
C HIS A 895 -21.63 33.48 37.44
N GLN A 896 -22.30 34.40 38.13
CA GLN A 896 -21.88 35.78 38.28
C GLN A 896 -21.90 36.13 39.78
N GLY A 897 -20.75 35.95 40.44
CA GLY A 897 -20.70 35.91 41.91
C GLY A 897 -21.41 34.66 42.43
N GLU A 898 -22.28 34.83 43.41
CA GLU A 898 -23.13 33.76 43.99
C GLU A 898 -24.41 33.49 43.16
N GLN A 899 -24.69 34.29 42.11
CA GLN A 899 -25.90 34.11 41.30
C GLN A 899 -25.66 33.13 40.14
N GLU A 900 -26.48 32.07 40.11
CA GLU A 900 -26.65 31.18 38.96
C GLU A 900 -27.61 31.81 37.94
N ASN A 901 -27.18 31.95 36.69
CA ASN A 901 -27.97 32.52 35.61
C ASN A 901 -28.16 31.49 34.49
N LEU A 902 -29.41 31.14 34.19
CA LEU A 902 -29.77 30.19 33.14
C LEU A 902 -29.69 30.81 31.74
N ILE A 903 -28.81 30.26 30.91
CA ILE A 903 -28.65 30.67 29.51
C ILE A 903 -29.70 29.99 28.65
N ARG A 904 -29.73 28.66 28.65
CA ARG A 904 -30.74 27.85 27.93
C ARG A 904 -30.78 26.43 28.47
N THR A 905 -31.87 25.74 28.16
CA THR A 905 -32.02 24.29 28.36
C THR A 905 -31.70 23.59 27.06
N LEU A 906 -31.00 22.45 27.13
CA LEU A 906 -30.67 21.58 26.02
C LEU A 906 -31.43 20.26 26.17
N SER A 907 -31.73 19.63 25.04
CA SER A 907 -32.51 18.41 24.91
C SER A 907 -31.92 17.49 23.83
N GLN A 908 -32.56 16.36 23.58
CA GLN A 908 -32.17 15.42 22.53
C GLN A 908 -31.95 16.12 21.17
N GLY A 909 -30.82 15.82 20.52
CA GLY A 909 -30.41 16.44 19.26
C GLY A 909 -29.56 17.72 19.41
N ASP A 910 -29.38 18.24 20.62
CA ASP A 910 -28.47 19.37 20.84
C ASP A 910 -27.00 18.94 20.83
N VAL A 911 -26.14 19.86 20.37
CA VAL A 911 -24.68 19.74 20.43
C VAL A 911 -24.11 20.88 21.27
N VAL A 912 -23.13 20.57 22.13
CA VAL A 912 -22.55 21.54 23.08
C VAL A 912 -21.06 21.29 23.33
N GLY A 913 -20.32 22.37 23.58
CA GLY A 913 -18.87 22.34 23.88
C GLY A 913 -18.00 22.82 22.72
N GLU A 914 -18.62 23.31 21.65
CA GLU A 914 -17.98 23.78 20.42
C GLU A 914 -16.98 24.93 20.67
N ASP A 915 -17.26 25.79 21.64
CA ASP A 915 -16.42 26.94 22.00
C ASP A 915 -15.04 26.50 22.54
N THR A 916 -14.99 25.41 23.31
CA THR A 916 -13.76 24.82 23.84
C THR A 916 -13.16 23.73 22.94
N PHE A 917 -13.98 23.06 22.15
CA PHE A 917 -13.54 22.01 21.23
C PHE A 917 -12.71 22.60 20.08
N PHE A 918 -13.16 23.66 19.42
CA PHE A 918 -12.45 24.25 18.26
C PHE A 918 -11.43 25.36 18.64
N SER A 919 -11.55 25.95 19.84
CA SER A 919 -10.62 26.97 20.33
C SER A 919 -9.78 26.47 21.51
N VAL A 920 -8.70 27.17 21.88
CA VAL A 920 -7.89 26.82 23.05
C VAL A 920 -8.35 27.68 24.22
N SER A 921 -9.41 27.27 24.92
CA SER A 921 -10.03 28.05 26.01
C SER A 921 -10.57 27.15 27.13
N VAL A 922 -10.98 27.78 28.24
CA VAL A 922 -11.71 27.13 29.34
C VAL A 922 -13.22 27.26 29.11
N CYS A 923 -14.02 26.43 29.78
CA CYS A 923 -15.47 26.50 29.71
C CYS A 923 -15.94 27.88 30.19
N THR A 924 -16.71 28.56 29.34
CA THR A 924 -17.23 29.90 29.66
C THR A 924 -18.62 29.87 30.33
N THR A 925 -19.14 28.67 30.53
CA THR A 925 -20.46 28.32 31.09
C THR A 925 -20.32 26.98 31.82
N SER A 926 -21.28 26.66 32.69
CA SER A 926 -21.39 25.32 33.29
C SER A 926 -22.54 24.56 32.62
N LEU A 927 -22.34 23.27 32.41
CA LEU A 927 -23.30 22.35 31.81
C LEU A 927 -23.69 21.31 32.88
N ILE A 928 -24.96 21.28 33.25
CA ILE A 928 -25.47 20.45 34.36
C ILE A 928 -26.67 19.65 33.88
N ALA A 929 -26.76 18.40 34.27
CA ALA A 929 -27.90 17.54 33.99
C ALA A 929 -29.13 17.94 34.81
N LEU A 930 -30.28 18.05 34.15
CA LEU A 930 -31.60 18.27 34.77
C LEU A 930 -32.41 16.98 34.92
N SER A 931 -31.90 15.90 34.32
CA SER A 931 -32.45 14.55 34.37
C SER A 931 -31.30 13.56 34.16
N ALA A 932 -31.58 12.26 34.25
CA ALA A 932 -30.67 11.28 33.66
C ALA A 932 -30.46 11.62 32.17
N VAL A 933 -29.20 11.71 31.74
CA VAL A 933 -28.81 12.14 30.40
C VAL A 933 -27.86 11.12 29.79
N GLU A 934 -28.13 10.78 28.53
CA GLU A 934 -27.27 9.95 27.69
C GLU A 934 -26.68 10.84 26.59
N THR A 935 -25.36 10.81 26.44
CA THR A 935 -24.63 11.58 25.43
C THR A 935 -23.65 10.69 24.68
N THR A 936 -23.30 11.09 23.46
CA THR A 936 -22.02 10.74 22.86
C THR A 936 -21.10 11.96 22.85
N TYR A 937 -19.79 11.75 22.89
CA TYR A 937 -18.84 12.84 22.79
C TYR A 937 -17.67 12.51 21.87
N LEU A 938 -17.09 13.56 21.31
CA LEU A 938 -15.87 13.50 20.52
C LEU A 938 -14.74 14.20 21.27
N ASP A 939 -13.58 13.54 21.38
CA ASP A 939 -12.39 14.16 21.97
C ASP A 939 -11.59 14.93 20.89
N LYS A 940 -11.04 16.09 21.26
CA LYS A 940 -10.29 16.96 20.35
C LYS A 940 -9.07 16.29 19.74
N GLU A 941 -8.49 15.31 20.44
CA GLU A 941 -7.38 14.49 19.93
C GLU A 941 -7.73 13.76 18.62
N VAL A 942 -9.02 13.49 18.38
CA VAL A 942 -9.49 12.83 17.16
C VAL A 942 -9.27 13.69 15.92
N LEU A 943 -9.34 15.01 16.04
CA LEU A 943 -9.18 15.94 14.91
C LEU A 943 -7.80 15.78 14.24
N ASP A 944 -6.75 15.50 15.01
CA ASP A 944 -5.42 15.29 14.47
C ASP A 944 -5.33 14.02 13.61
N ARG A 945 -6.14 12.99 13.89
CA ARG A 945 -6.26 11.77 13.07
C ARG A 945 -7.03 12.04 11.78
N TRP A 946 -8.07 12.86 11.83
CA TRP A 946 -8.86 13.19 10.65
C TRP A 946 -8.14 14.09 9.66
N LYS A 947 -7.18 14.92 10.08
CA LYS A 947 -6.38 15.76 9.16
C LYS A 947 -5.74 14.98 8.02
N THR A 948 -5.37 13.72 8.23
CA THR A 948 -4.75 12.86 7.20
C THR A 948 -5.77 11.93 6.53
N GLN A 949 -6.75 11.41 7.28
CA GLN A 949 -7.70 10.41 6.79
C GLN A 949 -8.98 11.01 6.17
N PHE A 950 -9.52 12.08 6.77
CA PHE A 950 -10.73 12.78 6.34
C PHE A 950 -10.55 14.31 6.43
N PRO A 951 -9.72 14.93 5.55
CA PRO A 951 -9.27 16.31 5.72
C PRO A 951 -10.39 17.37 5.72
N ALA A 952 -11.56 17.02 5.16
CA ALA A 952 -12.73 17.90 5.13
C ALA A 952 -13.67 17.73 6.34
N LEU A 953 -13.53 16.65 7.12
CA LEU A 953 -14.46 16.31 8.20
C LEU A 953 -14.40 17.29 9.37
N GLU A 954 -13.20 17.72 9.78
CA GLU A 954 -13.04 18.76 10.81
C GLU A 954 -13.74 20.07 10.39
N ALA A 955 -13.59 20.47 9.13
CA ALA A 955 -14.20 21.69 8.60
C ALA A 955 -15.73 21.59 8.53
N LYS A 956 -16.27 20.46 8.03
CA LYS A 956 -17.72 20.23 7.97
C LYS A 956 -18.37 20.19 9.35
N LEU A 957 -17.74 19.52 10.30
CA LEU A 957 -18.21 19.47 11.69
C LEU A 957 -18.17 20.86 12.34
N HIS A 958 -17.11 21.63 12.08
CA HIS A 958 -17.01 23.01 12.53
C HIS A 958 -18.12 23.88 11.91
N ASP A 959 -18.34 23.79 10.60
CA ASP A 959 -19.36 24.55 9.87
C ASP A 959 -20.77 24.23 10.38
N TYR A 960 -21.07 22.97 10.66
CA TYR A 960 -22.33 22.57 11.31
C TYR A 960 -22.50 23.26 12.67
N CYS A 961 -21.47 23.20 13.53
CA CYS A 961 -21.49 23.86 14.83
C CYS A 961 -21.60 25.39 14.74
N LEU A 962 -21.08 26.02 13.67
CA LEU A 962 -21.25 27.45 13.44
C LEU A 962 -22.70 27.84 13.10
N GLY A 963 -23.48 26.90 12.55
CA GLY A 963 -24.91 27.06 12.25
C GLY A 963 -25.80 26.97 13.49
N LEU A 964 -25.28 26.47 14.61
CA LEU A 964 -26.01 26.39 15.88
C LEU A 964 -26.07 27.76 16.56
N GLU A 965 -27.12 27.98 17.36
CA GLU A 965 -27.26 29.23 18.11
C GLU A 965 -26.14 29.36 19.16
N ARG A 966 -25.28 30.37 19.02
CA ARG A 966 -24.13 30.56 19.91
C ARG A 966 -24.58 31.11 21.25
N VAL A 967 -23.86 30.71 22.31
CA VAL A 967 -24.05 31.23 23.67
C VAL A 967 -24.06 32.76 23.73
N GLN A 968 -23.19 33.43 22.98
CA GLN A 968 -23.11 34.89 22.93
C GLN A 968 -24.38 35.53 22.37
N ASP A 969 -25.01 34.90 21.38
CA ASP A 969 -26.23 35.40 20.75
C ASP A 969 -27.43 35.26 21.69
N VAL A 970 -27.52 34.14 22.41
CA VAL A 970 -28.55 33.92 23.45
C VAL A 970 -28.45 34.95 24.56
N LEU A 971 -27.24 35.19 25.06
CA LEU A 971 -26.99 36.19 26.10
C LEU A 971 -27.39 37.59 25.64
N ARG A 972 -27.02 37.97 24.42
CA ARG A 972 -27.39 39.26 23.82
C ARG A 972 -28.91 39.40 23.66
N LYS A 973 -29.60 38.36 23.19
CA LYS A 973 -31.07 38.33 23.08
C LYS A 973 -31.76 38.48 24.43
N LYS A 974 -31.19 37.88 25.49
CA LYS A 974 -31.70 37.96 26.87
C LYS A 974 -31.25 39.22 27.62
N GLY A 975 -30.43 40.09 27.01
CA GLY A 975 -29.87 41.27 27.68
C GLY A 975 -28.95 40.92 28.86
N MET A 976 -28.39 39.71 28.88
CA MET A 976 -27.51 39.22 29.93
C MET A 976 -26.06 39.45 29.55
N ASP A 977 -25.24 39.96 30.48
CA ASP A 977 -23.79 40.02 30.33
C ASP A 977 -23.13 39.16 31.41
N ARG A 978 -22.32 38.18 30.98
CA ARG A 978 -21.56 37.30 31.87
C ARG A 978 -20.46 38.05 32.62
N ARG A 979 -20.08 39.23 32.15
CA ARG A 979 -18.95 39.99 32.68
C ARG A 979 -19.43 40.93 33.78
N LEU A 980 -18.76 40.86 34.94
CA LEU A 980 -18.96 41.81 36.04
C LEU A 980 -18.41 43.22 35.72
N GLN A 981 -17.51 43.33 34.74
CA GLN A 981 -16.76 44.55 34.46
C GLN A 981 -16.82 44.92 32.98
N GLY A 982 -17.04 46.21 32.72
CA GLY A 982 -17.01 46.77 31.37
C GLY A 982 -15.62 46.68 30.75
N ARG A 983 -15.55 46.30 29.47
CA ARG A 983 -14.33 46.33 28.66
C ARG A 983 -14.28 47.61 27.83
N PHE A 984 -13.10 48.21 27.79
CA PHE A 984 -12.82 49.42 27.03
C PHE A 984 -11.87 49.06 25.88
N PRO A 985 -12.20 49.45 24.63
CA PRO A 985 -11.28 49.28 23.51
C PRO A 985 -10.03 50.10 23.75
N ILE A 986 -8.87 49.51 23.46
CA ILE A 986 -7.57 50.16 23.62
C ILE A 986 -6.65 49.74 22.49
N THR A 987 -5.84 50.68 22.00
CA THR A 987 -4.83 50.46 20.98
C THR A 987 -3.44 50.72 21.55
N GLY A 988 -2.48 49.87 21.24
CA GLY A 988 -1.09 50.04 21.67
C GLY A 988 -0.35 48.71 21.74
N GLU A 989 0.92 48.75 22.13
CA GLU A 989 1.72 47.54 22.34
C GLU A 989 1.64 47.08 23.81
N VAL A 990 1.59 45.77 24.01
CA VAL A 990 1.87 45.13 25.29
C VAL A 990 3.13 44.28 25.16
N LYS A 991 4.02 44.37 26.15
CA LYS A 991 5.14 43.46 26.32
C LYS A 991 4.73 42.39 27.33
N ALA A 992 4.82 41.12 26.93
CA ALA A 992 4.46 39.99 27.76
C ALA A 992 5.68 39.08 27.98
N GLN A 993 5.84 38.56 29.19
CA GLN A 993 6.86 37.56 29.54
C GLN A 993 6.23 36.40 30.29
N LEU A 994 6.61 35.18 29.95
CA LEU A 994 6.13 33.97 30.61
C LEU A 994 6.80 33.81 31.99
N MET A 995 6.03 33.50 33.03
CA MET A 995 6.57 33.30 34.38
C MET A 995 6.91 31.82 34.65
N ARG A 996 7.98 31.57 35.42
CA ARG A 996 8.29 30.25 35.96
C ARG A 996 7.37 29.90 37.13
N PRO A 997 7.07 28.60 37.37
CA PRO A 997 6.31 28.17 38.53
C PRO A 997 6.94 28.57 39.88
N ALA A 998 8.27 28.68 39.96
CA ALA A 998 9.02 29.04 41.16
C ALA A 998 9.17 30.56 41.38
N GLY A 999 8.49 31.40 40.59
CA GLY A 999 8.73 32.84 40.54
C GLY A 999 9.92 33.22 39.65
N GLY A 1000 9.85 34.39 39.02
CA GLY A 1000 10.85 34.88 38.06
C GLY A 1000 10.52 34.62 36.58
N GLY A 1001 10.85 35.58 35.72
CA GLY A 1001 10.59 35.53 34.29
C GLY A 1001 11.36 34.41 33.57
N SER A 1002 10.70 33.71 32.65
CA SER A 1002 11.24 32.68 31.78
C SER A 1002 11.24 33.15 30.34
N GLY A 1003 12.43 33.26 29.72
CA GLY A 1003 12.57 33.56 28.30
C GLY A 1003 12.50 35.05 27.96
N ARG A 1004 12.55 35.36 26.65
CA ARG A 1004 12.51 36.73 26.12
C ARG A 1004 11.08 37.29 26.15
N PHE A 1005 10.94 38.60 26.40
CA PHE A 1005 9.68 39.30 26.19
C PHE A 1005 9.21 39.15 24.75
N PHE A 1006 7.91 38.95 24.57
CA PHE A 1006 7.25 39.02 23.27
C PHE A 1006 6.27 40.19 23.25
N LYS A 1007 6.09 40.78 22.06
CA LYS A 1007 5.19 41.91 21.86
C LYS A 1007 3.85 41.43 21.32
N GLY A 1008 2.78 42.09 21.74
CA GLY A 1008 1.46 41.95 21.17
C GLY A 1008 0.76 43.29 20.99
N TYR A 1009 -0.28 43.33 20.19
CA TYR A 1009 -1.12 44.51 19.99
C TYR A 1009 -2.37 44.40 20.87
N MET A 1010 -2.66 45.42 21.66
CA MET A 1010 -3.82 45.42 22.55
C MET A 1010 -5.12 45.63 21.75
N GLU A 1011 -6.22 45.07 22.25
CA GLU A 1011 -7.55 45.20 21.64
C GLU A 1011 -8.56 45.78 22.64
N ASN A 1012 -8.61 45.23 23.85
CA ASN A 1012 -9.50 45.71 24.91
C ASN A 1012 -8.96 45.38 26.31
N ILE A 1013 -9.30 46.22 27.28
CA ILE A 1013 -8.92 46.06 28.68
C ILE A 1013 -10.13 46.29 29.61
N SER A 1014 -10.14 45.62 30.75
CA SER A 1014 -11.07 45.83 31.87
C SER A 1014 -10.29 45.90 33.18
N ALA A 1015 -10.95 46.22 34.29
CA ALA A 1015 -10.28 46.22 35.60
C ALA A 1015 -9.70 44.84 35.98
N GLY A 1016 -10.25 43.74 35.46
CA GLY A 1016 -9.85 42.37 35.76
C GLY A 1016 -9.10 41.64 34.65
N GLY A 1017 -8.77 42.27 33.52
CA GLY A 1017 -8.03 41.57 32.46
C GLY A 1017 -7.80 42.34 31.16
N LEU A 1018 -7.00 41.73 30.28
CA LEU A 1018 -6.54 42.27 28.99
C LEU A 1018 -6.75 41.27 27.85
N SER A 1019 -7.14 41.76 26.67
CA SER A 1019 -7.11 41.04 25.39
C SER A 1019 -6.06 41.67 24.48
N PHE A 1020 -5.13 40.87 23.97
CA PHE A 1020 -4.12 41.32 23.02
C PHE A 1020 -3.79 40.25 21.98
N GLY A 1021 -3.44 40.68 20.78
CA GLY A 1021 -3.13 39.80 19.66
C GLY A 1021 -1.63 39.60 19.46
N ILE A 1022 -1.27 38.41 18.99
CA ILE A 1022 0.09 37.99 18.63
C ILE A 1022 0.08 37.23 17.31
N SER A 1023 1.23 37.14 16.64
CA SER A 1023 1.41 36.35 15.41
C SER A 1023 2.46 35.27 15.62
N SER A 1024 2.16 34.03 15.25
CA SER A 1024 3.10 32.90 15.36
C SER A 1024 2.75 31.77 14.38
N PRO A 1025 3.69 31.29 13.56
CA PRO A 1025 3.44 30.16 12.66
C PRO A 1025 3.32 28.82 13.39
N ASN A 1026 3.67 28.74 14.69
CA ASN A 1026 3.66 27.51 15.45
C ASN A 1026 2.47 27.46 16.43
N ARG A 1027 1.37 26.84 16.00
CA ARG A 1027 0.13 26.65 16.78
C ARG A 1027 0.36 25.91 18.09
N LYS A 1028 1.28 24.92 18.12
CA LYS A 1028 1.59 24.15 19.35
C LYS A 1028 2.18 25.06 20.43
N ASN A 1029 3.15 25.92 20.09
CA ASN A 1029 3.75 26.86 21.05
C ASN A 1029 2.74 27.86 21.63
N ILE A 1030 1.76 28.26 20.82
CA ILE A 1030 0.71 29.19 21.25
C ILE A 1030 -0.28 28.51 22.20
N SER A 1031 -0.62 27.24 21.95
CA SER A 1031 -1.49 26.47 22.86
C SER A 1031 -0.89 26.27 24.26
N LEU A 1032 0.45 26.25 24.37
CA LEU A 1032 1.18 26.13 25.64
C LEU A 1032 1.07 27.37 26.53
N LEU A 1033 0.56 28.50 26.02
CA LEU A 1033 0.32 29.70 26.82
C LEU A 1033 -0.88 29.53 27.76
N LEU A 1034 -1.86 28.68 27.41
CA LEU A 1034 -3.09 28.51 28.20
C LEU A 1034 -2.77 28.03 29.63
N GLY A 1035 -3.33 28.72 30.62
CA GLY A 1035 -3.10 28.48 32.05
C GLY A 1035 -1.73 28.88 32.58
N ARG A 1036 -0.86 29.47 31.74
CA ARG A 1036 0.41 30.03 32.20
C ARG A 1036 0.20 31.45 32.72
N GLN A 1037 1.06 31.85 33.65
CA GLN A 1037 1.13 33.24 34.09
C GLN A 1037 2.05 34.06 33.18
N LEU A 1038 1.58 35.25 32.86
CA LEU A 1038 2.31 36.27 32.12
C LEU A 1038 2.52 37.49 33.02
N GLU A 1039 3.71 38.05 32.96
CA GLU A 1039 3.96 39.43 33.34
C GLU A 1039 3.71 40.32 32.12
N LEU A 1040 2.80 41.28 32.27
CA LEU A 1040 2.39 42.22 31.24
C LEU A 1040 2.89 43.62 31.57
N SER A 1041 3.42 44.32 30.58
CA SER A 1041 3.83 45.73 30.67
C SER A 1041 3.27 46.49 29.48
N LEU A 1042 2.42 47.49 29.76
CA LEU A 1042 1.69 48.25 28.76
C LEU A 1042 1.47 49.70 29.18
N MET A 1043 1.18 50.57 28.21
CA MET A 1043 0.84 51.97 28.44
C MET A 1043 -0.67 52.17 28.25
N LEU A 1044 -1.33 52.74 29.27
CA LEU A 1044 -2.76 53.04 29.26
C LEU A 1044 -3.00 54.53 29.01
N PRO A 1045 -3.88 54.89 28.04
CA PRO A 1045 -4.40 56.24 27.93
C PRO A 1045 -5.14 56.66 29.20
N MET A 1046 -4.91 57.89 29.67
CA MET A 1046 -5.54 58.40 30.89
C MET A 1046 -7.08 58.32 30.94
N PRO A 1047 -7.84 58.52 29.84
CA PRO A 1047 -9.29 58.34 29.86
C PRO A 1047 -9.73 56.91 30.17
N ILE A 1048 -8.91 55.90 29.82
CA ILE A 1048 -9.19 54.49 30.10
C ILE A 1048 -8.70 54.15 31.51
N ALA A 1049 -7.50 54.60 31.90
CA ALA A 1049 -6.95 54.39 33.24
C ALA A 1049 -7.90 54.90 34.34
N LYS A 1050 -8.49 56.11 34.17
CA LYS A 1050 -9.47 56.68 35.11
C LYS A 1050 -10.78 55.89 35.22
N LYS A 1051 -11.11 55.02 34.25
CA LYS A 1051 -12.33 54.20 34.26
C LYS A 1051 -12.14 52.84 34.92
N ILE A 1052 -10.90 52.35 35.01
CA ILE A 1052 -10.61 50.99 35.50
C ILE A 1052 -9.68 50.95 36.73
N ILE A 1053 -9.07 52.08 37.10
CA ILE A 1053 -8.18 52.23 38.26
C ILE A 1053 -8.75 53.33 39.18
N PRO A 1054 -8.75 53.15 40.52
CA PRO A 1054 -9.13 54.19 41.46
C PRO A 1054 -8.31 55.47 41.27
N SER A 1055 -8.97 56.63 41.34
CA SER A 1055 -8.35 57.93 41.06
C SER A 1055 -7.21 58.29 42.03
N THR A 1056 -7.19 57.68 43.22
CA THR A 1056 -6.16 57.85 44.25
C THR A 1056 -4.82 57.21 43.90
N THR A 1057 -4.75 56.38 42.85
CA THR A 1057 -3.56 55.62 42.45
C THR A 1057 -2.89 56.21 41.20
N ILE A 1058 -3.48 57.24 40.58
CA ILE A 1058 -3.00 57.82 39.32
C ILE A 1058 -2.32 59.18 39.60
N PRO A 1059 -1.02 59.36 39.30
CA PRO A 1059 -0.34 60.65 39.47
C PRO A 1059 -0.97 61.73 38.58
N PHE A 1060 -1.17 62.94 39.12
CA PHE A 1060 -1.89 64.04 38.43
C PHE A 1060 -1.18 64.58 37.16
N THR A 1061 0.09 64.23 36.93
CA THR A 1061 0.98 64.89 35.95
C THR A 1061 1.32 64.08 34.69
N VAL A 1062 0.75 62.89 34.47
CA VAL A 1062 1.16 62.00 33.36
C VAL A 1062 0.11 61.93 32.24
N GLN A 1063 0.56 61.97 30.97
CA GLN A 1063 -0.31 61.84 29.79
C GLN A 1063 -0.73 60.38 29.51
N GLN A 1064 0.04 59.40 29.98
CA GLN A 1064 -0.23 57.95 29.88
C GLN A 1064 0.23 57.26 31.17
N PHE A 1065 -0.49 56.22 31.60
CA PHE A 1065 -0.19 55.45 32.81
C PHE A 1065 0.50 54.13 32.45
N GLN A 1066 1.70 53.89 32.97
CA GLN A 1066 2.39 52.61 32.77
C GLN A 1066 1.82 51.57 33.73
N LEU A 1067 1.25 50.49 33.17
CA LEU A 1067 0.72 49.38 33.94
C LEU A 1067 1.65 48.16 33.79
N ARG A 1068 2.14 47.65 34.92
CA ARG A 1068 2.79 46.34 35.02
C ARG A 1068 1.90 45.43 35.84
N GLN A 1069 1.49 44.30 35.28
CA GLN A 1069 0.52 43.41 35.93
C GLN A 1069 0.79 41.94 35.64
N LEU A 1070 0.61 41.10 36.66
CA LEU A 1070 0.58 39.65 36.49
C LEU A 1070 -0.82 39.20 36.09
N GLY A 1071 -0.89 38.27 35.15
CA GLY A 1071 -2.16 37.67 34.75
C GLY A 1071 -2.03 36.25 34.20
N GLY A 1072 -3.05 35.45 34.45
CA GLY A 1072 -3.18 34.11 33.91
C GLY A 1072 -3.83 34.13 32.53
N VAL A 1073 -3.28 33.39 31.58
CA VAL A 1073 -3.91 33.19 30.26
C VAL A 1073 -5.11 32.27 30.41
N ILE A 1074 -6.31 32.81 30.20
CA ILE A 1074 -7.59 32.10 30.34
C ILE A 1074 -8.18 31.67 28.99
N GLY A 1075 -7.65 32.20 27.87
CA GLY A 1075 -8.08 31.80 26.55
C GLY A 1075 -7.14 32.25 25.45
N VAL A 1076 -7.07 31.45 24.40
CA VAL A 1076 -6.36 31.76 23.16
C VAL A 1076 -7.25 31.39 21.97
N SER A 1077 -7.68 32.38 21.21
CA SER A 1077 -8.53 32.18 20.02
C SER A 1077 -7.76 32.46 18.74
N HIS A 1078 -7.88 31.58 17.74
CA HIS A 1078 -7.29 31.76 16.42
C HIS A 1078 -8.10 32.78 15.60
N ARG A 1079 -7.43 33.69 14.89
CA ARG A 1079 -8.05 34.72 14.03
C ARG A 1079 -7.71 34.57 12.54
N GLY A 1080 -7.11 33.45 12.13
CA GLY A 1080 -6.60 33.26 10.76
C GLY A 1080 -5.18 33.80 10.56
N ASP A 1081 -4.50 33.40 9.49
CA ASP A 1081 -3.17 33.90 9.10
C ASP A 1081 -2.10 33.88 10.20
N ASN A 1082 -2.05 32.80 11.00
CA ASN A 1082 -1.13 32.68 12.14
C ASN A 1082 -1.31 33.77 13.22
N ARG A 1083 -2.45 34.47 13.24
CA ARG A 1083 -2.80 35.45 14.27
C ARG A 1083 -3.66 34.83 15.36
N TYR A 1084 -3.36 35.19 16.60
CA TYR A 1084 -4.04 34.68 17.79
C TYR A 1084 -4.38 35.83 18.72
N MET A 1085 -5.55 35.77 19.34
CA MET A 1085 -5.91 36.64 20.45
C MET A 1085 -5.69 35.89 21.76
N VAL A 1086 -4.95 36.51 22.67
CA VAL A 1086 -4.66 36.02 24.00
C VAL A 1086 -5.50 36.82 24.99
N HIS A 1087 -6.29 36.11 25.79
CA HIS A 1087 -7.12 36.65 26.85
C HIS A 1087 -6.48 36.35 28.20
N VAL A 1088 -6.16 37.40 28.94
CA VAL A 1088 -5.49 37.34 30.23
C VAL A 1088 -6.40 37.88 31.32
N GLN A 1089 -6.58 37.11 32.38
CA GLN A 1089 -7.20 37.57 33.62
C GLN A 1089 -6.10 38.05 34.57
N PHE A 1090 -6.24 39.26 35.10
CA PHE A 1090 -5.28 39.79 36.05
C PHE A 1090 -5.39 39.06 37.40
N VAL A 1091 -4.24 38.82 38.03
CA VAL A 1091 -4.18 38.21 39.37
C VAL A 1091 -4.77 39.16 40.41
N GLN A 1092 -4.50 40.46 40.27
CA GLN A 1092 -5.09 41.51 41.10
C GLN A 1092 -6.05 42.37 40.25
N ASP A 1093 -7.23 42.64 40.80
CA ASP A 1093 -8.22 43.53 40.18
C ASP A 1093 -7.74 44.98 40.28
N LEU A 1094 -7.64 45.66 39.14
CA LEU A 1094 -7.18 47.04 39.06
C LEU A 1094 -8.10 48.02 39.79
N SER A 1095 -9.40 47.69 39.91
CA SER A 1095 -10.37 48.51 40.65
C SER A 1095 -10.13 48.49 42.17
N ARG A 1096 -9.29 47.57 42.66
CA ARG A 1096 -8.95 47.40 44.07
C ARG A 1096 -7.51 47.83 44.39
N LEU A 1097 -6.83 48.49 43.45
CA LEU A 1097 -5.49 49.03 43.68
C LEU A 1097 -5.55 50.20 44.68
N THR A 1098 -4.91 50.03 45.83
CA THR A 1098 -4.75 51.08 46.85
C THR A 1098 -3.37 51.69 46.74
N GLY A 1099 -3.29 53.01 46.57
CA GLY A 1099 -2.03 53.74 46.34
C GLY A 1099 -1.03 53.66 47.50
N ASN A 1100 0.14 53.08 47.21
CA ASN A 1100 1.47 53.61 47.48
C ASN A 1100 2.49 52.69 46.81
N ALA A 1101 3.00 53.11 45.65
CA ALA A 1101 4.14 52.48 44.99
C ALA A 1101 5.15 53.58 44.65
N ASP A 1102 5.74 54.15 45.70
CA ASP A 1102 7.03 54.83 45.60
C ASP A 1102 8.06 54.00 46.37
N ALA A 1103 9.24 53.87 45.74
CA ALA A 1103 10.49 53.29 46.21
C ALA A 1103 10.61 51.75 46.24
N GLU A 1104 11.12 51.18 45.15
CA GLU A 1104 12.35 50.35 45.20
C GLU A 1104 12.92 50.17 43.78
N GLY A 1105 14.23 50.45 43.64
CA GLY A 1105 14.97 50.50 42.38
C GLY A 1105 15.24 49.12 41.74
N PRO A 1106 16.01 49.07 40.63
CA PRO A 1106 16.25 47.83 39.91
C PRO A 1106 17.18 46.89 40.71
N PRO A 1107 16.92 45.58 40.77
CA PRO A 1107 17.93 44.62 41.22
C PRO A 1107 18.84 44.22 40.03
N GLU A 1108 20.14 44.19 40.29
CA GLU A 1108 21.22 43.66 39.43
C GLU A 1108 21.05 42.17 39.10
#